data_AF-A0A3A8HNI6-F1
#
_entry.id   AF-A0A3A8HNI6-F1
#
_cell.length_a   1.000
_cell.length_b   1.000
_cell.length_c   1.000
_cell.angle_alpha   90.00
_cell.angle_beta   90.00
_cell.angle_gamma   90.00
#
_symmetry.space_group_name_H-M   'P 1'
#
loop_
_entity.id
_entity.type
_entity.pdbx_description
1 polymer ?
#
loop_
_entity_poly.entity_id
_entity_poly.type
_entity_poly.pdbx_seq_one_letter_code
_entity_poly.pdbx_strand_id
1 'polypeptide(L)'
;MRHLLLLLPLFALAGCKDPQDGVKVTITSTGFVPGCLRVTAQDEASQESRTTALAGKGAPSVGGSVLVGVVLPEGWGTQLSIKAEAFEAPFTPGEDCTGKVVTSGDGKVSIARGEAAKGNPPGLTLELKASDVDGDGYVLDNKDGTGGTDCDDRLELGRSVHPGAKERCNGEDDNCDGKDDQTHFGLGVACQNDGGCTGTLDCAFNRVDTACNAPEPVLAWVDADGDKVGKAGAEATPFCTPNTVPDSGYVPFNTRHDDCDDSRIDVHPSAPEKCDGVDNNCDDTTDVLTGTCDTPGTQCPGLFACAGLAEGKVDGGTFCQGTVAPSRWSPDEDLDNHGRDNAQVTESCIRPGADYSTQAGDCDDGNPFIHEGAPELCDGQDNNCDEDTDENNVCPAGDPSWVSRDVGTDPNRDWLGVSLYGNGGVWIVGSASGRAVKAPTLNAFSVLDGTCTDGSTPQILPSVWADPVTGTAYIGRDEGQLIVQTPASTDCRPRTPVNFANTTTTGLMGFATSGEVKVFGTGQRGTTKDGVTFQWNGGSDTVTAQERKNLVLSAVHGRSEGTLFAVGVDNTGRGVILRYLNTETPPAWNKDSTVPSAAGPLTAVHVVSAKLAYAVSFTGQLLQWNGVEWSIDSSGVPITRFTGVLAFGRNSIYISTDDGKVLHYDGDVWHTETTSNSKYGIAGSSPADIWVVGKGRQVTHFPFWPQ
;
A
#
# COMPACT_ATOMS: atom_id res chain seq x y z
N MET A 1 12.10 95.10 3.43
CA MET A 1 11.96 96.24 2.50
C MET A 1 13.31 96.59 1.89
N ARG A 2 13.61 96.06 0.70
CA ARG A 2 14.75 96.47 -0.14
C ARG A 2 14.15 97.04 -1.42
N HIS A 3 14.24 98.36 -1.58
CA HIS A 3 13.77 99.05 -2.78
C HIS A 3 14.76 98.82 -3.92
N LEU A 4 14.37 98.04 -4.92
CA LEU A 4 15.13 97.89 -6.17
C LEU A 4 14.65 99.01 -7.10
N LEU A 5 15.45 100.06 -7.24
CA LEU A 5 15.24 101.12 -8.23
C LEU A 5 15.76 100.60 -9.58
N LEU A 6 14.86 100.24 -10.50
CA LEU A 6 15.23 99.96 -11.89
C LEU A 6 15.28 101.29 -12.65
N LEU A 7 16.49 101.71 -13.01
CA LEU A 7 16.77 102.83 -13.90
C LEU A 7 16.74 102.35 -15.35
N LEU A 8 16.01 103.08 -16.21
CA LEU A 8 16.00 102.99 -17.68
C LEU A 8 17.42 103.16 -18.28
N PRO A 9 17.67 102.74 -19.54
CA PRO A 9 18.85 101.99 -19.95
C PRO A 9 20.17 102.77 -19.99
N LEU A 10 21.24 102.01 -19.72
CA LEU A 10 22.63 102.42 -19.63
C LEU A 10 23.19 102.86 -21.00
N PHE A 11 23.39 104.17 -21.20
CA PHE A 11 24.54 104.63 -21.95
C PHE A 11 25.75 104.58 -21.01
N ALA A 12 26.78 103.81 -21.36
CA ALA A 12 28.07 103.93 -20.71
C ALA A 12 28.63 105.33 -21.00
N LEU A 13 28.60 106.23 -20.01
CA LEU A 13 29.30 107.52 -20.06
C LEU A 13 29.68 107.96 -18.64
N ALA A 14 30.96 108.33 -18.51
CA ALA A 14 31.53 109.00 -17.37
C ALA A 14 30.79 110.31 -17.03
N GLY A 15 30.72 110.63 -15.74
CA GLY A 15 30.33 111.94 -15.21
C GLY A 15 28.84 112.09 -14.93
N CYS A 16 28.50 112.39 -13.67
CA CYS A 16 27.19 112.90 -13.31
C CYS A 16 26.81 114.10 -14.19
N LYS A 17 25.69 114.00 -14.92
CA LYS A 17 24.91 115.14 -15.44
C LYS A 17 23.66 115.30 -14.58
N ASP A 18 23.20 116.53 -14.46
CA ASP A 18 22.19 117.04 -13.53
C ASP A 18 20.91 116.18 -13.38
N PRO A 19 20.25 116.21 -12.21
CA PRO A 19 19.01 115.45 -11.96
C PRO A 19 17.92 115.81 -12.98
N GLN A 20 17.41 114.79 -13.69
CA GLN A 20 16.36 114.94 -14.71
C GLN A 20 14.96 114.84 -14.10
N ASP A 21 14.06 115.72 -14.52
CA ASP A 21 12.67 115.69 -14.08
C ASP A 21 11.92 114.45 -14.56
N GLY A 22 11.07 113.91 -13.70
CA GLY A 22 10.33 112.68 -13.98
C GLY A 22 9.29 112.42 -12.91
N VAL A 23 8.50 111.36 -13.12
CA VAL A 23 7.47 110.91 -12.19
C VAL A 23 7.81 109.52 -11.65
N LYS A 24 7.56 109.35 -10.36
CA LYS A 24 7.63 108.07 -9.67
C LYS A 24 6.27 107.39 -9.75
N VAL A 25 6.14 106.36 -10.59
CA VAL A 25 4.89 105.59 -10.74
C VAL A 25 4.96 104.35 -9.86
N THR A 26 3.99 104.21 -8.95
CA THR A 26 3.80 102.99 -8.16
C THR A 26 2.63 102.22 -8.74
N ILE A 27 2.89 101.03 -9.27
CA ILE A 27 1.84 100.16 -9.79
C ILE A 27 1.58 99.11 -8.71
N THR A 28 0.36 99.05 -8.21
CA THR A 28 -0.05 98.09 -7.18
C THR A 28 -1.03 97.12 -7.79
N SER A 29 -0.64 95.85 -7.86
CA SER A 29 -1.56 94.75 -8.16
C SER A 29 -2.14 94.19 -6.87
N THR A 30 -3.44 93.89 -6.88
CA THR A 30 -4.13 93.27 -5.74
C THR A 30 -4.87 92.03 -6.25
N GLY A 31 -4.76 90.93 -5.50
CA GLY A 31 -5.46 89.67 -5.80
C GLY A 31 -4.79 88.78 -6.85
N PHE A 32 -3.74 89.27 -7.53
CA PHE A 32 -2.90 88.48 -8.44
C PHE A 32 -1.52 89.13 -8.62
N VAL A 33 -0.55 88.36 -9.10
CA VAL A 33 0.78 88.86 -9.49
C VAL A 33 0.93 88.76 -11.01
N PRO A 34 1.05 89.89 -11.73
CA PRO A 34 1.30 89.86 -13.16
C PRO A 34 2.61 89.13 -13.49
N GLY A 35 2.58 88.21 -14.44
CA GLY A 35 3.79 87.65 -15.04
C GLY A 35 4.59 88.75 -15.78
N CYS A 36 3.88 89.64 -16.46
CA CYS A 36 4.45 90.80 -17.15
C CYS A 36 3.56 92.05 -16.99
N LEU A 37 4.19 93.20 -16.76
CA LEU A 37 3.58 94.53 -16.72
C LEU A 37 4.08 95.36 -17.88
N ARG A 38 3.18 95.93 -18.66
CA ARG A 38 3.49 96.90 -19.69
C ARG A 38 3.09 98.29 -19.23
N VAL A 39 4.04 99.20 -19.21
CA VAL A 39 3.83 100.58 -18.76
C VAL A 39 4.08 101.52 -19.92
N THR A 40 3.07 102.28 -20.28
CA THR A 40 3.09 103.25 -21.37
C THR A 40 2.89 104.64 -20.80
N ALA A 41 3.87 105.51 -21.01
CA ALA A 41 3.74 106.94 -20.75
C ALA A 41 3.48 107.67 -22.08
N GLN A 42 2.57 108.61 -22.08
CA GLN A 42 2.19 109.41 -23.24
C GLN A 42 2.17 110.89 -22.89
N ASP A 43 2.75 111.73 -23.75
CA ASP A 43 2.65 113.18 -23.64
C ASP A 43 1.29 113.66 -24.12
N GLU A 44 0.58 114.42 -23.29
CA GLU A 44 -0.78 114.86 -23.62
C GLU A 44 -0.81 115.88 -24.77
N ALA A 45 0.27 116.66 -24.95
CA ALA A 45 0.34 117.70 -25.98
C ALA A 45 0.66 117.12 -27.37
N SER A 46 1.71 116.30 -27.46
CA SER A 46 2.18 115.72 -28.73
C SER A 46 1.57 114.36 -29.06
N GLN A 47 0.95 113.69 -28.08
CA GLN A 47 0.45 112.31 -28.18
C GLN A 47 1.54 111.25 -28.43
N GLU A 48 2.83 111.62 -28.38
CA GLU A 48 3.94 110.67 -28.45
C GLU A 48 3.95 109.77 -27.22
N SER A 49 4.20 108.46 -27.39
CA SER A 49 4.23 107.50 -26.30
C SER A 49 5.56 106.73 -26.24
N ARG A 50 5.91 106.30 -25.02
CA ARG A 50 7.03 105.41 -24.75
C ARG A 50 6.55 104.29 -23.84
N THR A 51 6.95 103.07 -24.18
CA THR A 51 6.50 101.85 -23.49
C THR A 51 7.70 101.06 -22.99
N THR A 52 7.54 100.44 -21.83
CA THR A 52 8.47 99.46 -21.29
C THR A 52 7.71 98.29 -20.69
N ALA A 53 8.25 97.09 -20.84
CA ALA A 53 7.79 95.91 -20.13
C ALA A 53 8.69 95.61 -18.94
N LEU A 54 8.13 95.03 -17.88
CA LEU A 54 8.85 94.58 -16.69
C LEU A 54 8.09 93.46 -15.98
N ALA A 55 8.78 92.67 -15.16
CA ALA A 55 8.13 91.66 -14.32
C ALA A 55 7.23 92.30 -13.25
N GLY A 56 6.07 91.70 -13.01
CA GLY A 56 5.30 91.96 -11.78
C GLY A 56 6.05 91.46 -10.55
N LYS A 57 5.65 91.94 -9.37
CA LYS A 57 6.27 91.56 -8.10
C LYS A 57 5.24 91.52 -6.98
N GLY A 58 5.20 90.42 -6.25
CA GLY A 58 4.26 90.22 -5.16
C GLY A 58 4.25 88.78 -4.68
N ALA A 59 3.19 88.41 -3.96
CA ALA A 59 2.88 87.03 -3.62
C ALA A 59 1.62 86.58 -4.39
N PRO A 60 1.55 85.31 -4.86
CA PRO A 60 0.37 84.77 -5.57
C PRO A 60 -0.92 85.01 -4.80
N SER A 61 -2.04 85.23 -5.51
CA SER A 61 -3.37 85.57 -4.94
C SER A 61 -3.47 86.83 -4.06
N VAL A 62 -2.35 87.47 -3.71
CA VAL A 62 -2.29 88.66 -2.85
C VAL A 62 -1.96 89.89 -3.66
N GLY A 63 -1.00 89.77 -4.57
CA GLY A 63 -0.45 90.88 -5.36
C GLY A 63 0.73 91.58 -4.66
N GLY A 64 1.07 92.77 -5.14
CA GLY A 64 2.21 93.53 -4.67
C GLY A 64 2.40 94.83 -5.43
N SER A 65 3.54 95.49 -5.23
CA SER A 65 3.81 96.79 -5.85
C SER A 65 5.15 96.82 -6.56
N VAL A 66 5.14 97.38 -7.76
CA VAL A 66 6.34 97.66 -8.55
C VAL A 66 6.47 99.17 -8.73
N LEU A 67 7.71 99.65 -8.64
CA LEU A 67 8.02 101.06 -8.82
C LEU A 67 8.70 101.29 -10.16
N VAL A 68 8.13 102.17 -10.98
CA VAL A 68 8.66 102.56 -12.28
C VAL A 68 8.95 104.05 -12.27
N GLY A 69 10.21 104.42 -12.56
CA GLY A 69 10.58 105.81 -12.79
C GLY A 69 10.36 106.17 -14.25
N VAL A 70 9.53 107.17 -14.53
CA VAL A 70 9.36 107.72 -15.88
C VAL A 70 10.11 109.04 -15.95
N VAL A 71 11.21 109.05 -16.70
CA VAL A 71 12.01 110.26 -16.92
C VAL A 71 11.40 111.04 -18.08
N LEU A 72 11.22 112.35 -17.92
CA LEU A 72 10.57 113.20 -18.93
C LEU A 72 11.48 113.37 -20.15
N PRO A 73 11.09 112.90 -21.35
CA PRO A 73 11.90 113.05 -22.55
C PRO A 73 12.06 114.51 -22.99
N GLU A 74 13.18 114.81 -23.64
CA GLU A 74 13.43 116.12 -24.23
C GLU A 74 12.41 116.40 -25.34
N GLY A 75 11.67 117.51 -25.23
CA GLY A 75 10.60 117.89 -26.17
C GLY A 75 9.17 117.62 -25.70
N TRP A 76 8.99 116.80 -24.65
CA TRP A 76 7.67 116.52 -24.09
C TRP A 76 7.14 117.68 -23.22
N GLY A 77 5.81 117.81 -23.15
CA GLY A 77 5.10 118.74 -22.28
C GLY A 77 5.17 118.34 -20.80
N THR A 78 4.50 119.10 -19.94
CA THR A 78 4.51 118.86 -18.48
C THR A 78 3.33 118.01 -17.99
N GLN A 79 2.48 117.49 -18.89
CA GLN A 79 1.30 116.68 -18.56
C GLN A 79 1.44 115.32 -19.23
N LEU A 80 1.52 114.25 -18.42
CA LEU A 80 1.64 112.88 -18.92
C LEU A 80 0.40 112.07 -18.55
N SER A 81 -0.03 111.20 -19.46
CA SER A 81 -0.92 110.08 -19.16
C SER A 81 -0.10 108.80 -19.10
N ILE A 82 -0.34 107.99 -18.07
CA ILE A 82 0.39 106.76 -17.84
C ILE A 82 -0.61 105.63 -17.71
N LYS A 83 -0.46 104.60 -18.54
CA LYS A 83 -1.24 103.37 -18.51
C LYS A 83 -0.34 102.19 -18.12
N ALA A 84 -0.79 101.38 -17.19
CA ALA A 84 -0.21 100.08 -16.84
C ALA A 84 -1.19 98.97 -17.24
N GLU A 85 -0.69 97.95 -17.93
CA GLU A 85 -1.43 96.76 -18.34
C GLU A 85 -0.73 95.52 -17.78
N ALA A 86 -1.49 94.56 -17.29
CA ALA A 86 -0.97 93.32 -16.74
C ALA A 86 -1.34 92.10 -17.59
N PHE A 87 -0.39 91.16 -17.66
CA PHE A 87 -0.46 89.93 -18.43
C PHE A 87 0.01 88.75 -17.55
N GLU A 88 -0.56 87.57 -17.78
CA GLU A 88 -0.17 86.32 -17.11
C GLU A 88 1.15 85.79 -17.63
N ALA A 89 1.42 85.98 -18.93
CA ALA A 89 2.64 85.51 -19.55
C ALA A 89 3.89 86.05 -18.81
N PRO A 90 4.87 85.21 -18.51
CA PRO A 90 6.04 85.62 -17.75
C PRO A 90 6.88 86.64 -18.53
N PHE A 91 7.40 87.64 -17.82
CA PHE A 91 8.26 88.66 -18.41
C PHE A 91 9.61 88.08 -18.86
N THR A 92 9.95 88.29 -20.13
CA THR A 92 11.28 88.02 -20.70
C THR A 92 12.03 89.34 -20.91
N PRO A 93 13.25 89.51 -20.34
CA PRO A 93 14.03 90.72 -20.57
C PRO A 93 14.31 90.99 -22.05
N GLY A 94 13.86 92.15 -22.55
CA GLY A 94 14.07 92.57 -23.93
C GLY A 94 12.88 92.33 -24.86
N GLU A 95 11.84 91.65 -24.39
CA GLU A 95 10.58 91.43 -25.12
C GLU A 95 9.45 92.28 -24.52
N ASP A 96 8.43 92.59 -25.32
CA ASP A 96 7.20 93.21 -24.81
C ASP A 96 6.27 92.16 -24.19
N CYS A 97 5.34 92.58 -23.33
CA CYS A 97 4.36 91.66 -22.77
C CYS A 97 3.44 91.11 -23.88
N THR A 98 3.20 89.80 -23.85
CA THR A 98 2.34 89.09 -24.83
C THR A 98 1.14 88.46 -24.15
N GLY A 99 0.11 88.15 -24.93
CA GLY A 99 -1.11 87.51 -24.44
C GLY A 99 -2.24 88.50 -24.11
N LYS A 100 -3.27 87.97 -23.44
CA LYS A 100 -4.47 88.72 -23.04
C LYS A 100 -4.13 89.69 -21.91
N VAL A 101 -4.64 90.92 -22.01
CA VAL A 101 -4.57 91.88 -20.90
C VAL A 101 -5.55 91.42 -19.82
N VAL A 102 -5.05 91.08 -18.65
CA VAL A 102 -5.85 90.62 -17.50
C VAL A 102 -6.59 91.81 -16.87
N THR A 103 -5.87 92.90 -16.66
CA THR A 103 -6.39 94.13 -16.07
C THR A 103 -5.48 95.30 -16.43
N SER A 104 -6.00 96.52 -16.39
CA SER A 104 -5.24 97.72 -16.69
C SER A 104 -5.69 98.89 -15.83
N GLY A 105 -4.81 99.87 -15.63
CA GLY A 105 -5.07 101.07 -14.86
C GLY A 105 -4.33 102.25 -15.47
N ASP A 106 -4.95 103.41 -15.48
CA ASP A 106 -4.40 104.62 -16.07
C ASP A 106 -4.56 105.83 -15.14
N GLY A 107 -3.71 106.83 -15.34
CA GLY A 107 -3.74 108.06 -14.55
C GLY A 107 -2.90 109.17 -15.18
N LYS A 108 -3.25 110.41 -14.87
CA LYS A 108 -2.55 111.61 -15.37
C LYS A 108 -1.74 112.27 -14.27
N VAL A 109 -0.60 112.84 -14.64
CA VAL A 109 0.31 113.51 -13.70
C VAL A 109 0.98 114.73 -14.34
N SER A 110 1.06 115.80 -13.57
CA SER A 110 1.74 117.03 -13.97
C SER A 110 3.16 117.08 -13.37
N ILE A 111 4.16 117.38 -14.20
CA ILE A 111 5.57 117.48 -13.80
C ILE A 111 6.00 118.95 -13.78
N ALA A 112 6.46 119.45 -12.64
CA ALA A 112 7.09 120.75 -12.54
C ALA A 112 8.60 120.64 -12.84
N ARG A 113 9.10 121.44 -13.80
CA ARG A 113 10.52 121.40 -14.20
C ARG A 113 11.43 121.96 -13.10
N GLY A 114 12.55 121.30 -12.82
CA GLY A 114 13.55 121.65 -11.80
C GLY A 114 13.31 121.07 -10.40
N GLU A 115 12.31 120.21 -10.22
CA GLU A 115 11.98 119.57 -8.93
C GLU A 115 12.89 118.37 -8.64
N ALA A 116 13.43 117.70 -9.66
CA ALA A 116 14.34 116.57 -9.46
C ALA A 116 15.61 116.95 -8.67
N ALA A 117 16.09 118.19 -8.82
CA ALA A 117 17.21 118.74 -8.05
C ALA A 117 16.93 118.91 -6.55
N LYS A 118 15.67 118.91 -6.14
CA LYS A 118 15.23 119.05 -4.75
C LYS A 118 14.93 117.71 -4.07
N GLY A 119 15.04 116.59 -4.81
CA GLY A 119 14.89 115.24 -4.27
C GLY A 119 13.45 114.77 -4.01
N ASN A 120 12.42 115.46 -4.52
CA ASN A 120 11.01 115.09 -4.29
C ASN A 120 10.18 115.04 -5.59
N PRO A 121 10.37 114.03 -6.46
CA PRO A 121 9.61 113.92 -7.71
C PRO A 121 8.11 113.64 -7.44
N PRO A 122 7.18 114.12 -8.29
CA PRO A 122 5.77 113.82 -8.18
C PRO A 122 5.52 112.31 -8.26
N GLY A 123 4.52 111.83 -7.52
CA GLY A 123 4.14 110.42 -7.45
C GLY A 123 2.77 110.17 -8.10
N LEU A 124 2.63 109.07 -8.82
CA LEU A 124 1.37 108.54 -9.33
C LEU A 124 1.22 107.09 -8.87
N THR A 125 0.05 106.71 -8.36
CA THR A 125 -0.25 105.30 -8.02
C THR A 125 -1.33 104.78 -8.95
N LEU A 126 -1.08 103.65 -9.60
CA LEU A 126 -2.04 102.95 -10.46
C LEU A 126 -2.41 101.61 -9.81
N GLU A 127 -3.71 101.35 -9.66
CA GLU A 127 -4.22 100.10 -9.09
C GLU A 127 -4.66 99.13 -10.20
N LEU A 128 -4.20 97.88 -10.10
CA LEU A 128 -4.56 96.78 -10.98
C LEU A 128 -5.24 95.69 -10.14
N LYS A 129 -6.50 95.38 -10.43
CA LYS A 129 -7.28 94.39 -9.66
C LYS A 129 -7.68 93.23 -10.56
N ALA A 130 -7.32 92.03 -10.12
CA ALA A 130 -7.81 90.76 -10.62
C ALA A 130 -7.85 89.76 -9.45
N SER A 131 -8.46 88.59 -9.65
CA SER A 131 -8.52 87.54 -8.62
C SER A 131 -7.93 86.28 -9.21
N ASP A 132 -6.84 85.83 -8.63
CA ASP A 132 -6.20 84.53 -8.82
C ASP A 132 -6.46 83.78 -7.52
N VAL A 133 -7.58 83.06 -7.47
CA VAL A 133 -8.15 82.48 -6.25
C VAL A 133 -7.34 81.27 -5.80
N ASP A 134 -6.83 80.46 -6.70
CA ASP A 134 -6.07 79.26 -6.34
C ASP A 134 -4.56 79.47 -6.22
N GLY A 135 -4.02 80.55 -6.78
CA GLY A 135 -2.64 80.99 -6.62
C GLY A 135 -1.65 80.39 -7.60
N ASP A 136 -2.11 79.83 -8.72
CA ASP A 136 -1.24 79.28 -9.76
C ASP A 136 -0.63 80.33 -10.70
N GLY A 137 -1.08 81.58 -10.58
CA GLY A 137 -0.58 82.73 -11.33
C GLY A 137 -1.40 83.07 -12.59
N TYR A 138 -2.45 82.31 -12.86
CA TYR A 138 -3.44 82.59 -13.88
C TYR A 138 -4.74 83.09 -13.22
N VAL A 139 -5.52 83.84 -13.98
CA VAL A 139 -6.78 84.45 -13.54
C VAL A 139 -7.90 83.85 -14.35
N LEU A 140 -9.04 83.56 -13.71
CA LEU A 140 -10.19 82.99 -14.41
C LEU A 140 -10.57 83.75 -15.68
N ASP A 141 -10.75 83.02 -16.77
CA ASP A 141 -11.35 83.49 -18.00
C ASP A 141 -12.87 83.54 -17.84
N ASN A 142 -13.39 84.76 -17.63
CA ASN A 142 -14.83 84.99 -17.41
C ASN A 142 -15.71 84.73 -18.63
N LYS A 143 -15.13 84.33 -19.78
CA LYS A 143 -15.82 84.05 -21.07
C LYS A 143 -16.57 85.24 -21.69
N ASP A 144 -16.55 86.41 -21.05
CA ASP A 144 -17.13 87.66 -21.53
C ASP A 144 -16.09 88.63 -22.14
N GLY A 145 -14.85 88.17 -22.29
CA GLY A 145 -13.72 88.95 -22.77
C GLY A 145 -12.92 89.67 -21.66
N THR A 146 -13.36 89.57 -20.41
CA THR A 146 -12.60 90.03 -19.22
C THR A 146 -11.89 88.87 -18.52
N GLY A 147 -11.09 89.17 -17.49
CA GLY A 147 -10.34 88.16 -16.74
C GLY A 147 -9.10 87.66 -17.49
N GLY A 148 -8.54 86.55 -17.01
CA GLY A 148 -7.31 85.97 -17.52
C GLY A 148 -7.56 84.83 -18.51
N THR A 149 -6.74 83.78 -18.44
CA THR A 149 -6.79 82.64 -19.36
C THR A 149 -7.12 81.30 -18.69
N ASP A 150 -7.25 81.27 -17.36
CA ASP A 150 -7.57 80.05 -16.62
C ASP A 150 -9.03 79.59 -16.83
N CYS A 151 -9.24 78.28 -16.95
CA CYS A 151 -10.56 77.68 -17.06
C CYS A 151 -11.12 77.16 -15.73
N ASP A 152 -10.33 77.08 -14.66
CA ASP A 152 -10.80 76.66 -13.33
C ASP A 152 -10.03 77.27 -12.15
N ASP A 153 -10.50 78.41 -11.64
CA ASP A 153 -9.88 79.15 -10.53
C ASP A 153 -10.41 78.70 -9.15
N ARG A 154 -10.79 77.42 -8.97
CA ARG A 154 -11.29 76.89 -7.69
C ARG A 154 -10.11 76.54 -6.77
N LEU A 155 -10.17 77.02 -5.52
CA LEU A 155 -9.19 76.66 -4.47
C LEU A 155 -8.88 75.15 -4.43
N GLU A 156 -7.59 74.82 -4.41
CA GLU A 156 -6.99 73.47 -4.32
C GLU A 156 -7.16 72.54 -5.54
N LEU A 157 -8.32 72.53 -6.21
CA LEU A 157 -8.54 71.68 -7.40
C LEU A 157 -8.12 72.38 -8.70
N GLY A 158 -8.28 73.69 -8.76
CA GLY A 158 -7.93 74.53 -9.90
C GLY A 158 -6.43 74.69 -10.14
N ARG A 159 -5.60 74.60 -9.09
CA ARG A 159 -4.15 74.89 -9.18
C ARG A 159 -3.37 74.11 -10.25
N SER A 160 -3.90 72.97 -10.69
CA SER A 160 -3.30 72.14 -11.74
C SER A 160 -3.97 72.28 -13.10
N VAL A 161 -5.03 73.08 -13.16
CA VAL A 161 -5.86 73.35 -14.33
C VAL A 161 -5.57 74.78 -14.75
N HIS A 162 -4.72 74.94 -15.76
CA HIS A 162 -4.39 76.25 -16.29
C HIS A 162 -3.76 76.12 -17.68
N PRO A 163 -3.75 77.21 -18.48
CA PRO A 163 -3.10 77.23 -19.77
C PRO A 163 -1.66 76.70 -19.73
N GLY A 164 -1.42 75.64 -20.49
CA GLY A 164 -0.11 75.00 -20.59
C GLY A 164 0.22 73.99 -19.48
N ALA A 165 -0.73 73.62 -18.62
CA ALA A 165 -0.59 72.46 -17.73
C ALA A 165 -0.45 71.15 -18.56
N LYS A 166 0.04 70.08 -17.92
CA LYS A 166 0.06 68.75 -18.54
C LYS A 166 -1.32 68.12 -18.37
N GLU A 167 -1.97 67.79 -19.49
CA GLU A 167 -3.21 67.03 -19.49
C GLU A 167 -3.08 65.70 -18.74
N ARG A 168 -4.12 65.36 -17.99
CA ARG A 168 -4.26 64.09 -17.28
C ARG A 168 -5.52 63.39 -17.78
N CYS A 169 -5.50 62.06 -17.72
CA CYS A 169 -6.66 61.25 -18.10
C CYS A 169 -7.67 61.18 -16.93
N ASN A 170 -8.17 62.32 -16.44
CA ASN A 170 -9.06 62.50 -15.28
C ASN A 170 -10.48 62.97 -15.63
N GLY A 171 -10.75 63.37 -16.86
CA GLY A 171 -12.01 63.90 -17.37
C GLY A 171 -12.15 65.42 -17.27
N GLU A 172 -11.06 66.13 -16.96
CA GLU A 172 -10.98 67.59 -16.85
C GLU A 172 -9.98 68.12 -17.89
N ASP A 173 -10.32 69.22 -18.57
CA ASP A 173 -9.40 69.91 -19.51
C ASP A 173 -8.35 70.68 -18.69
N ASP A 174 -7.32 69.97 -18.21
CA ASP A 174 -6.32 70.53 -17.30
C ASP A 174 -5.52 71.65 -17.98
N ASN A 175 -5.28 71.57 -19.28
CA ASN A 175 -4.44 72.53 -19.99
C ASN A 175 -5.22 73.72 -20.60
N CYS A 176 -6.55 73.74 -20.44
CA CYS A 176 -7.49 74.75 -20.91
C CYS A 176 -7.45 75.00 -22.44
N ASP A 177 -7.13 73.99 -23.26
CA ASP A 177 -7.12 74.10 -24.74
C ASP A 177 -8.46 73.74 -25.40
N GLY A 178 -9.45 73.32 -24.61
CA GLY A 178 -10.79 72.98 -25.05
C GLY A 178 -10.93 71.57 -25.62
N LYS A 179 -9.93 70.69 -25.45
CA LYS A 179 -10.03 69.26 -25.79
C LYS A 179 -10.34 68.45 -24.52
N ASP A 180 -11.21 67.46 -24.66
CA ASP A 180 -11.37 66.44 -23.62
C ASP A 180 -10.26 65.40 -23.71
N ASP A 181 -10.08 64.63 -22.63
CA ASP A 181 -9.11 63.53 -22.54
C ASP A 181 -9.26 62.53 -23.68
N GLN A 182 -10.51 62.28 -24.08
CA GLN A 182 -10.87 61.38 -25.17
C GLN A 182 -10.18 61.80 -26.48
N THR A 183 -10.18 63.11 -26.77
CA THR A 183 -9.52 63.69 -27.93
C THR A 183 -8.02 63.87 -27.72
N HIS A 184 -7.59 64.27 -26.52
CA HIS A 184 -6.18 64.49 -26.21
C HIS A 184 -5.34 63.20 -26.27
N PHE A 185 -5.84 62.14 -25.65
CA PHE A 185 -5.15 60.85 -25.55
C PHE A 185 -5.56 59.82 -26.61
N GLY A 186 -6.58 60.13 -27.42
CA GLY A 186 -7.09 59.21 -28.45
C GLY A 186 -7.64 57.92 -27.86
N LEU A 187 -8.45 58.03 -26.80
CA LEU A 187 -9.03 56.87 -26.11
C LEU A 187 -9.98 56.09 -27.03
N GLY A 188 -10.32 54.85 -26.67
CA GLY A 188 -11.26 54.01 -27.42
C GLY A 188 -10.73 53.41 -28.73
N VAL A 189 -9.47 53.68 -29.09
CA VAL A 189 -8.79 53.00 -30.20
C VAL A 189 -8.32 51.60 -29.79
N ALA A 190 -8.18 50.71 -30.77
CA ALA A 190 -7.64 49.37 -30.53
C ALA A 190 -6.18 49.45 -30.06
N CYS A 191 -5.86 48.71 -29.01
CA CYS A 191 -4.51 48.57 -28.46
C CYS A 191 -4.21 47.10 -28.20
N GLN A 192 -2.93 46.79 -27.92
CA GLN A 192 -2.49 45.45 -27.56
C GLN A 192 -1.66 45.54 -26.28
N ASN A 193 -1.91 44.65 -25.31
CA ASN A 193 -1.06 44.54 -24.12
C ASN A 193 0.23 43.75 -24.43
N ASP A 194 1.17 43.73 -23.49
CA ASP A 194 2.45 42.99 -23.62
C ASP A 194 2.24 41.48 -23.83
N GLY A 195 1.08 40.95 -23.42
CA GLY A 195 0.64 39.57 -23.62
C GLY A 195 0.06 39.25 -25.00
N GLY A 196 0.04 40.23 -25.90
CA GLY A 196 -0.47 40.07 -27.26
C GLY A 196 -2.00 40.17 -27.39
N CYS A 197 -2.71 40.50 -26.31
CA CYS A 197 -4.16 40.56 -26.29
C CYS A 197 -4.68 41.94 -26.70
N THR A 198 -5.66 41.94 -27.61
CA THR A 198 -6.25 43.16 -28.12
C THR A 198 -7.33 43.68 -27.17
N GLY A 199 -7.28 44.98 -26.89
CA GLY A 199 -8.25 45.69 -26.07
C GLY A 199 -8.50 47.10 -26.59
N THR A 200 -9.05 47.95 -25.73
CA THR A 200 -9.26 49.38 -26.04
C THR A 200 -8.39 50.25 -25.17
N LEU A 201 -7.78 51.29 -25.75
CA LEU A 201 -6.98 52.25 -25.01
C LEU A 201 -7.91 53.08 -24.12
N ASP A 202 -7.70 53.03 -22.81
CA ASP A 202 -8.52 53.71 -21.81
C ASP A 202 -7.62 54.49 -20.84
N CYS A 203 -8.20 55.33 -20.00
CA CYS A 203 -7.46 55.94 -18.91
C CYS A 203 -6.93 54.84 -17.98
N ALA A 204 -5.65 54.91 -17.66
CA ALA A 204 -5.06 54.04 -16.67
C ALA A 204 -5.71 54.29 -15.29
N PHE A 205 -5.65 53.30 -14.40
CA PHE A 205 -6.22 53.42 -13.05
C PHE A 205 -5.68 54.64 -12.27
N ASN A 206 -4.47 55.08 -12.58
CA ASN A 206 -3.85 56.26 -11.96
C ASN A 206 -4.48 57.60 -12.40
N ARG A 207 -5.33 57.61 -13.44
CA ARG A 207 -5.95 58.81 -14.05
C ARG A 207 -4.95 59.88 -14.50
N VAL A 208 -3.73 59.48 -14.81
CA VAL A 208 -2.67 60.38 -15.29
C VAL A 208 -2.24 60.02 -16.71
N ASP A 209 -2.17 58.72 -17.02
CA ASP A 209 -1.74 58.21 -18.32
C ASP A 209 -2.79 57.26 -18.91
N THR A 210 -2.51 56.69 -20.08
CA THR A 210 -3.36 55.69 -20.74
C THR A 210 -2.85 54.26 -20.52
N ALA A 211 -3.76 53.29 -20.54
CA ALA A 211 -3.46 51.86 -20.49
C ALA A 211 -4.34 51.09 -21.48
N CYS A 212 -3.83 49.95 -21.96
CA CYS A 212 -4.64 49.07 -22.79
C CYS A 212 -5.55 48.21 -21.91
N ASN A 213 -6.87 48.43 -21.99
CA ASN A 213 -7.85 47.58 -21.32
C ASN A 213 -8.06 46.31 -22.16
N ALA A 214 -7.16 45.34 -21.99
CA ALA A 214 -7.18 44.04 -22.62
C ALA A 214 -7.15 42.93 -21.55
N PRO A 215 -7.75 41.76 -21.81
CA PRO A 215 -7.65 40.62 -20.89
C PRO A 215 -6.19 40.14 -20.76
N GLU A 216 -5.85 39.63 -19.57
CA GLU A 216 -4.57 38.94 -19.35
C GLU A 216 -4.54 37.63 -20.16
N PRO A 217 -3.42 37.29 -20.81
CA PRO A 217 -3.29 36.03 -21.53
C PRO A 217 -3.30 34.84 -20.56
N VAL A 218 -4.06 33.81 -20.89
CA VAL A 218 -3.98 32.49 -20.27
C VAL A 218 -2.90 31.70 -21.00
N LEU A 219 -1.92 31.17 -20.27
CA LEU A 219 -0.86 30.35 -20.83
C LEU A 219 -1.29 28.87 -20.90
N ALA A 220 -0.80 28.15 -21.89
CA ALA A 220 -0.96 26.70 -22.01
C ALA A 220 0.29 26.05 -22.65
N TRP A 221 0.55 24.79 -22.29
CA TRP A 221 1.60 23.97 -22.88
C TRP A 221 1.05 23.21 -24.08
N VAL A 222 1.87 23.02 -25.12
CA VAL A 222 1.52 22.12 -26.23
C VAL A 222 1.52 20.68 -25.72
N ASP A 223 0.49 19.93 -26.12
CA ASP A 223 0.27 18.50 -25.86
C ASP A 223 -0.20 17.90 -27.19
N ALA A 224 0.76 17.52 -28.04
CA ALA A 224 0.50 17.19 -29.43
C ALA A 224 0.00 15.74 -29.63
N ASP A 225 0.26 14.84 -28.69
CA ASP A 225 -0.21 13.45 -28.73
C ASP A 225 -1.44 13.17 -27.85
N GLY A 226 -1.81 14.09 -26.95
CA GLY A 226 -3.02 14.05 -26.16
C GLY A 226 -2.93 13.21 -24.88
N ASP A 227 -1.72 12.97 -24.36
CA ASP A 227 -1.48 12.24 -23.11
C ASP A 227 -1.78 13.05 -21.84
N LYS A 228 -1.98 14.37 -22.01
CA LYS A 228 -2.23 15.39 -20.97
C LYS A 228 -1.01 15.83 -20.18
N VAL A 229 0.19 15.66 -20.72
CA VAL A 229 1.43 16.27 -20.25
C VAL A 229 1.95 17.21 -21.33
N GLY A 230 2.39 18.40 -20.94
CA GLY A 230 2.95 19.34 -21.89
C GLY A 230 4.37 18.97 -22.32
N LYS A 231 4.76 19.34 -23.53
CA LYS A 231 6.13 19.18 -24.05
C LYS A 231 7.22 19.81 -23.19
N ALA A 232 8.25 19.02 -22.87
CA ALA A 232 9.45 19.49 -22.19
C ALA A 232 10.19 20.57 -22.98
N GLY A 233 10.54 21.66 -22.30
CA GLY A 233 11.34 22.76 -22.86
C GLY A 233 10.64 23.60 -23.93
N ALA A 234 9.33 23.41 -24.17
CA ALA A 234 8.54 24.28 -25.02
C ALA A 234 8.23 25.62 -24.32
N GLU A 235 8.11 26.71 -25.08
CA GLU A 235 7.59 27.97 -24.54
C GLU A 235 6.06 27.91 -24.44
N ALA A 236 5.49 28.40 -23.33
CA ALA A 236 4.05 28.40 -23.13
C ALA A 236 3.34 29.33 -24.12
N THR A 237 2.27 28.85 -24.74
CA THR A 237 1.49 29.59 -25.74
C THR A 237 0.44 30.47 -25.05
N PRO A 238 0.37 31.79 -25.35
CA PRO A 238 -0.63 32.68 -24.76
C PRO A 238 -1.97 32.67 -25.51
N PHE A 239 -3.08 32.68 -24.76
CA PHE A 239 -4.45 32.73 -25.25
C PHE A 239 -5.24 33.89 -24.60
N CYS A 240 -5.86 34.75 -25.40
CA CYS A 240 -6.41 36.04 -24.95
C CYS A 240 -7.89 36.01 -24.52
N THR A 241 -8.49 34.83 -24.36
CA THR A 241 -9.87 34.69 -23.89
C THR A 241 -9.98 33.57 -22.86
N PRO A 242 -10.63 33.78 -21.71
CA PRO A 242 -10.69 32.80 -20.61
C PRO A 242 -11.37 31.44 -20.89
N ASN A 243 -11.70 31.09 -22.14
CA ASN A 243 -12.40 29.84 -22.53
C ASN A 243 -11.91 29.27 -23.88
N THR A 244 -10.68 29.54 -24.31
CA THR A 244 -10.20 29.15 -25.66
C THR A 244 -8.88 28.41 -25.68
N VAL A 245 -8.37 27.90 -24.55
CA VAL A 245 -7.33 26.86 -24.63
C VAL A 245 -8.02 25.65 -25.24
N PRO A 246 -7.65 25.21 -26.47
CA PRO A 246 -8.31 24.07 -27.08
C PRO A 246 -8.04 22.82 -26.24
N ASP A 247 -9.09 22.04 -25.93
CA ASP A 247 -8.95 20.74 -25.24
C ASP A 247 -8.11 19.73 -26.04
N SER A 248 -7.86 20.02 -27.32
CA SER A 248 -7.03 19.20 -28.20
C SER A 248 -5.78 19.99 -28.59
N GLY A 249 -4.62 19.41 -28.30
CA GLY A 249 -3.32 19.98 -28.66
C GLY A 249 -2.65 20.77 -27.53
N TYR A 250 -3.33 21.00 -26.40
CA TYR A 250 -2.82 21.82 -25.31
C TYR A 250 -3.30 21.38 -23.93
N VAL A 251 -2.47 21.61 -22.91
CA VAL A 251 -2.84 21.50 -21.49
C VAL A 251 -2.63 22.82 -20.73
N PRO A 252 -3.44 23.11 -19.68
CA PRO A 252 -3.32 24.35 -18.91
C PRO A 252 -1.92 24.56 -18.30
N PHE A 253 -1.47 25.81 -18.17
CA PHE A 253 -0.13 26.14 -17.67
C PHE A 253 0.24 25.53 -16.30
N ASN A 254 -0.75 25.27 -15.44
CA ASN A 254 -0.55 24.68 -14.12
C ASN A 254 -0.45 23.13 -14.14
N THR A 255 -0.50 22.50 -15.31
CA THR A 255 -0.27 21.06 -15.47
C THR A 255 1.21 20.72 -15.65
N ARG A 256 1.53 19.43 -15.63
CA ARG A 256 2.88 18.90 -15.84
C ARG A 256 3.32 19.18 -17.29
N HIS A 257 4.60 19.51 -17.52
CA HIS A 257 5.10 19.94 -18.84
C HIS A 257 6.52 19.44 -19.14
N ASP A 258 6.81 18.23 -18.68
CA ASP A 258 8.10 17.55 -18.78
C ASP A 258 8.01 16.32 -19.70
N ASP A 259 7.12 16.32 -20.69
CA ASP A 259 7.03 15.28 -21.71
C ASP A 259 8.25 15.30 -22.66
N CYS A 260 9.01 14.21 -22.66
CA CYS A 260 10.22 14.03 -23.44
C CYS A 260 9.96 13.65 -24.92
N ASP A 261 8.79 13.13 -25.28
CA ASP A 261 8.39 12.83 -26.66
C ASP A 261 6.89 13.07 -26.90
N ASP A 262 6.55 14.36 -27.03
CA ASP A 262 5.24 14.94 -27.38
C ASP A 262 4.67 14.52 -28.77
N SER A 263 5.16 13.42 -29.34
CA SER A 263 4.60 12.76 -30.52
C SER A 263 4.05 11.37 -30.23
N ARG A 264 4.20 10.88 -29.00
CA ARG A 264 3.87 9.53 -28.57
C ARG A 264 3.13 9.55 -27.23
N ILE A 265 1.82 9.29 -27.32
CA ILE A 265 0.93 9.19 -26.15
C ILE A 265 1.35 8.17 -25.07
N ASP A 266 2.30 7.29 -25.39
CA ASP A 266 2.84 6.28 -24.48
C ASP A 266 4.24 6.60 -23.94
N VAL A 267 4.75 7.80 -24.21
CA VAL A 267 6.00 8.34 -23.69
C VAL A 267 5.67 9.61 -22.95
N HIS A 268 5.62 9.53 -21.63
CA HIS A 268 5.38 10.66 -20.77
C HIS A 268 5.73 10.32 -19.33
N PRO A 269 5.94 11.31 -18.45
CA PRO A 269 6.54 11.09 -17.13
C PRO A 269 5.75 10.27 -16.08
N SER A 270 4.62 9.68 -16.47
CA SER A 270 3.83 8.76 -15.65
C SER A 270 3.45 7.49 -16.42
N ALA A 271 4.02 7.29 -17.60
CA ALA A 271 3.87 6.07 -18.37
C ALA A 271 4.60 4.92 -17.66
N PRO A 272 4.07 3.69 -17.71
CA PRO A 272 4.84 2.51 -17.34
C PRO A 272 5.96 2.25 -18.36
N GLU A 273 7.16 1.94 -17.87
CA GLU A 273 8.26 1.44 -18.70
C GLU A 273 7.86 0.15 -19.43
N LYS A 274 8.23 0.07 -20.71
CA LYS A 274 8.12 -1.13 -21.54
C LYS A 274 9.51 -1.67 -21.83
N CYS A 275 9.59 -2.73 -22.63
CA CYS A 275 10.85 -3.30 -23.11
C CYS A 275 10.98 -3.05 -24.61
N ASP A 276 10.84 -1.79 -25.02
CA ASP A 276 10.81 -1.35 -26.42
C ASP A 276 12.00 -0.45 -26.81
N GLY A 277 12.94 -0.24 -25.88
CA GLY A 277 14.13 0.58 -26.10
C GLY A 277 13.84 2.08 -26.04
N VAL A 278 12.69 2.46 -25.47
CA VAL A 278 12.24 3.84 -25.33
C VAL A 278 12.14 4.13 -23.84
N ASP A 279 12.65 5.28 -23.41
CA ASP A 279 12.37 5.81 -22.08
C ASP A 279 10.92 6.29 -22.09
N ASN A 280 9.99 5.43 -21.65
CA ASN A 280 8.56 5.74 -21.69
C ASN A 280 8.20 6.75 -20.60
N ASN A 281 8.88 6.72 -19.46
CA ASN A 281 8.52 7.49 -18.28
C ASN A 281 9.37 8.76 -18.10
N CYS A 282 10.19 9.11 -19.09
CA CYS A 282 11.04 10.29 -19.14
C CYS A 282 11.90 10.48 -17.88
N ASP A 283 12.43 9.40 -17.30
CA ASP A 283 13.28 9.43 -16.10
C ASP A 283 14.78 9.32 -16.39
N ASP A 284 15.16 9.42 -17.67
CA ASP A 284 16.50 9.23 -18.22
C ASP A 284 17.02 7.78 -18.07
N THR A 285 16.15 6.81 -17.76
CA THR A 285 16.47 5.39 -17.75
C THR A 285 15.58 4.62 -18.71
N THR A 286 16.20 3.82 -19.58
CA THR A 286 15.48 3.06 -20.61
C THR A 286 15.16 1.64 -20.14
N ASP A 287 13.91 1.22 -20.31
CA ASP A 287 13.41 -0.15 -20.07
C ASP A 287 13.61 -0.64 -18.61
N VAL A 288 13.52 0.26 -17.63
CA VAL A 288 13.67 -0.07 -16.20
C VAL A 288 12.32 -0.40 -15.58
N LEU A 289 11.97 -1.68 -15.63
CA LEU A 289 10.70 -2.16 -15.11
C LEU A 289 10.64 -2.07 -13.58
N THR A 290 9.45 -1.71 -13.08
CA THR A 290 9.15 -1.70 -11.64
C THR A 290 8.18 -2.83 -11.29
N GLY A 291 8.33 -3.41 -10.10
CA GLY A 291 7.42 -4.44 -9.58
C GLY A 291 8.10 -5.79 -9.29
N THR A 292 7.44 -6.57 -8.45
CA THR A 292 7.86 -7.91 -8.05
C THR A 292 7.09 -8.98 -8.81
N CYS A 293 7.71 -10.12 -9.01
CA CYS A 293 7.13 -11.28 -9.68
C CYS A 293 7.64 -12.57 -9.03
N ASP A 294 7.04 -13.70 -9.38
CA ASP A 294 7.59 -15.02 -9.06
C ASP A 294 8.05 -15.71 -10.34
N THR A 295 9.22 -16.35 -10.28
CA THR A 295 9.77 -17.08 -11.43
C THR A 295 8.83 -18.23 -11.83
N PRO A 296 8.45 -18.33 -13.11
CA PRO A 296 7.68 -19.45 -13.59
C PRO A 296 8.40 -20.79 -13.31
N GLY A 297 7.68 -21.77 -12.78
CA GLY A 297 8.23 -23.08 -12.44
C GLY A 297 8.82 -23.16 -11.02
N THR A 298 9.78 -22.31 -10.68
CA THR A 298 10.49 -22.38 -9.38
C THR A 298 9.87 -21.52 -8.28
N GLN A 299 8.89 -20.67 -8.60
CA GLN A 299 8.12 -19.86 -7.65
C GLN A 299 9.02 -19.03 -6.72
N CYS A 300 10.15 -18.56 -7.25
CA CYS A 300 11.10 -17.75 -6.52
C CYS A 300 10.80 -16.27 -6.70
N PRO A 301 10.86 -15.48 -5.61
CA PRO A 301 10.66 -14.05 -5.71
C PRO A 301 11.73 -13.43 -6.63
N GLY A 302 11.26 -12.57 -7.50
CA GLY A 302 12.05 -11.92 -8.53
C GLY A 302 11.55 -10.51 -8.82
N LEU A 303 12.30 -9.85 -9.71
CA LEU A 303 11.94 -8.55 -10.28
C LEU A 303 11.65 -8.73 -11.76
N PHE A 304 10.72 -7.95 -12.30
CA PHE A 304 10.50 -7.93 -13.73
C PHE A 304 11.75 -7.40 -14.44
N ALA A 305 12.19 -8.10 -15.46
CA ALA A 305 13.31 -7.72 -16.30
C ALA A 305 12.93 -7.89 -17.77
N CYS A 306 13.54 -7.06 -18.62
CA CYS A 306 13.43 -7.23 -20.06
C CYS A 306 14.29 -8.40 -20.50
N ALA A 307 13.70 -9.37 -21.21
CA ALA A 307 14.49 -10.45 -21.78
C ALA A 307 15.48 -9.81 -22.76
N GLY A 308 16.78 -10.01 -22.51
CA GLY A 308 17.84 -9.29 -23.21
C GLY A 308 17.57 -9.22 -24.71
N LEU A 309 17.78 -8.04 -25.30
CA LEU A 309 17.68 -7.76 -26.73
C LEU A 309 18.70 -8.63 -27.49
N ALA A 310 18.42 -9.92 -27.64
CA ALA A 310 19.09 -10.74 -28.64
C ALA A 310 18.84 -10.05 -29.97
N GLU A 311 19.95 -9.63 -30.61
CA GLU A 311 20.03 -8.78 -31.78
C GLU A 311 18.78 -8.88 -32.69
N GLY A 312 17.94 -7.85 -32.67
CA GLY A 312 16.90 -7.65 -33.68
C GLY A 312 15.47 -8.09 -33.33
N LYS A 313 15.09 -8.27 -32.06
CA LYS A 313 13.68 -8.30 -31.66
C LYS A 313 13.22 -6.93 -31.15
N VAL A 314 12.09 -6.47 -31.70
CA VAL A 314 11.49 -5.14 -31.46
C VAL A 314 10.52 -5.12 -30.26
N ASP A 315 10.43 -6.23 -29.53
CA ASP A 315 9.67 -6.34 -28.28
C ASP A 315 10.28 -7.51 -27.50
N GLY A 316 11.16 -7.21 -26.55
CA GLY A 316 11.93 -8.24 -25.82
C GLY A 316 11.05 -9.16 -24.97
N GLY A 317 9.86 -8.69 -24.60
CA GLY A 317 9.00 -9.35 -23.63
C GLY A 317 9.55 -9.25 -22.21
N THR A 318 8.63 -9.29 -21.24
CA THR A 318 8.93 -9.25 -19.81
C THR A 318 9.16 -10.68 -19.29
N PHE A 319 10.19 -10.89 -18.49
CA PHE A 319 10.35 -12.12 -17.72
C PHE A 319 10.64 -11.81 -16.24
N CYS A 320 10.42 -12.80 -15.38
CA CYS A 320 10.78 -12.67 -13.98
C CYS A 320 12.21 -13.11 -13.75
N GLN A 321 13.09 -12.20 -13.35
CA GLN A 321 14.45 -12.51 -12.98
C GLN A 321 14.50 -12.85 -11.48
N GLY A 322 14.75 -14.12 -11.17
CA GLY A 322 14.84 -14.60 -9.79
C GLY A 322 15.95 -13.89 -9.02
N THR A 323 15.63 -13.43 -7.80
CA THR A 323 16.59 -12.76 -6.90
C THR A 323 17.20 -13.73 -5.88
N VAL A 324 16.64 -14.93 -5.80
CA VAL A 324 17.07 -16.01 -4.91
C VAL A 324 17.19 -17.31 -5.71
N ALA A 325 18.16 -18.14 -5.34
CA ALA A 325 18.29 -19.47 -5.93
C ALA A 325 17.24 -20.42 -5.33
N PRO A 326 16.58 -21.27 -6.14
CA PRO A 326 15.65 -22.25 -5.63
C PRO A 326 16.35 -23.30 -4.75
N SER A 327 15.63 -23.79 -3.75
CA SER A 327 16.04 -24.97 -2.99
C SER A 327 15.77 -26.22 -3.80
N ARG A 328 16.58 -27.25 -3.56
CA ARG A 328 16.41 -28.59 -4.11
C ARG A 328 15.52 -29.41 -3.18
N TRP A 329 14.44 -29.97 -3.72
CA TRP A 329 13.48 -30.80 -2.99
C TRP A 329 13.42 -32.19 -3.61
N SER A 330 13.70 -33.21 -2.80
CA SER A 330 13.51 -34.63 -3.15
C SER A 330 12.17 -35.12 -2.59
N PRO A 331 11.43 -36.01 -3.29
CA PRO A 331 10.27 -36.69 -2.72
C PRO A 331 10.65 -37.43 -1.43
N ASP A 332 9.77 -37.38 -0.44
CA ASP A 332 9.89 -37.97 0.90
C ASP A 332 8.53 -38.62 1.21
N GLU A 333 8.40 -39.90 0.91
CA GLU A 333 7.12 -40.61 0.89
C GLU A 333 6.68 -41.11 2.27
N ASP A 334 7.62 -41.54 3.11
CA ASP A 334 7.36 -42.05 4.46
C ASP A 334 7.38 -40.97 5.56
N LEU A 335 7.81 -39.75 5.22
CA LEU A 335 7.80 -38.54 6.05
C LEU A 335 8.81 -38.54 7.20
N ASP A 336 9.97 -39.16 7.02
CA ASP A 336 11.08 -39.13 7.99
C ASP A 336 11.99 -37.88 7.86
N ASN A 337 11.74 -37.03 6.85
CA ASN A 337 12.51 -35.85 6.44
C ASN A 337 13.81 -36.15 5.67
N HIS A 338 14.02 -37.36 5.22
CA HIS A 338 14.98 -37.71 4.21
C HIS A 338 14.23 -37.99 2.91
N GLY A 339 14.79 -37.51 1.81
CA GLY A 339 14.17 -37.66 0.51
C GLY A 339 14.88 -38.75 -0.27
N ARG A 340 14.09 -39.53 -1.02
CA ARG A 340 14.55 -40.64 -1.85
C ARG A 340 15.85 -40.34 -2.58
N ASP A 341 16.81 -41.25 -2.42
CA ASP A 341 18.08 -41.18 -3.11
C ASP A 341 17.90 -41.35 -4.63
N ASN A 342 18.76 -40.69 -5.40
CA ASN A 342 18.75 -40.66 -6.87
C ASN A 342 17.40 -40.25 -7.51
N ALA A 343 16.48 -39.63 -6.75
CA ALA A 343 15.21 -39.17 -7.27
C ALA A 343 15.35 -37.90 -8.13
N GLN A 344 14.35 -37.67 -9.00
CA GLN A 344 14.27 -36.41 -9.73
C GLN A 344 13.94 -35.27 -8.76
N VAL A 345 14.93 -34.42 -8.51
CA VAL A 345 14.80 -33.25 -7.65
C VAL A 345 13.93 -32.18 -8.30
N THR A 346 13.00 -31.61 -7.53
CA THR A 346 12.26 -30.41 -7.91
C THR A 346 12.94 -29.17 -7.33
N GLU A 347 13.21 -28.18 -8.17
CA GLU A 347 13.76 -26.90 -7.72
C GLU A 347 12.63 -25.90 -7.46
N SER A 348 12.53 -25.42 -6.22
CA SER A 348 11.54 -24.41 -5.85
C SER A 348 11.96 -23.61 -4.62
N CYS A 349 11.56 -22.34 -4.56
CA CYS A 349 11.70 -21.52 -3.37
C CYS A 349 10.61 -21.78 -2.32
N ILE A 350 9.54 -22.47 -2.70
CA ILE A 350 8.51 -22.93 -1.77
C ILE A 350 8.51 -24.46 -1.73
N ARG A 351 8.22 -25.03 -0.55
CA ARG A 351 8.11 -26.49 -0.40
C ARG A 351 7.01 -27.01 -1.33
N PRO A 352 7.30 -27.92 -2.30
CA PRO A 352 6.31 -28.39 -3.26
C PRO A 352 5.12 -29.12 -2.62
N GLY A 353 5.38 -29.86 -1.54
CA GLY A 353 4.38 -30.62 -0.79
C GLY A 353 4.94 -31.10 0.55
N ALA A 354 4.07 -31.60 1.44
CA ALA A 354 4.48 -32.13 2.74
C ALA A 354 5.31 -33.43 2.64
N ASP A 355 5.34 -34.03 1.46
CA ASP A 355 6.04 -35.24 1.01
C ASP A 355 7.30 -34.92 0.21
N TYR A 356 7.98 -33.83 0.59
CA TYR A 356 9.25 -33.42 0.01
C TYR A 356 10.21 -32.97 1.11
N SER A 357 11.46 -33.38 1.03
CA SER A 357 12.55 -32.94 1.89
C SER A 357 13.66 -32.24 1.12
N THR A 358 14.41 -31.40 1.82
CA THR A 358 15.67 -30.80 1.32
C THR A 358 16.90 -31.66 1.64
N GLN A 359 16.75 -32.64 2.53
CA GLN A 359 17.77 -33.63 2.81
C GLN A 359 17.54 -34.81 1.88
N ALA A 360 18.57 -35.23 1.14
CA ALA A 360 18.54 -36.44 0.34
C ALA A 360 19.17 -37.59 1.15
N GLY A 361 19.32 -38.76 0.53
CA GLY A 361 20.04 -39.90 1.12
C GLY A 361 19.12 -40.96 1.71
N ASP A 362 17.85 -41.00 1.30
CA ASP A 362 16.94 -42.08 1.72
C ASP A 362 17.03 -43.26 0.74
N CYS A 363 17.63 -44.38 1.17
CA CYS A 363 17.75 -45.57 0.34
C CYS A 363 16.47 -46.43 0.29
N ASP A 364 15.51 -46.24 1.20
CA ASP A 364 14.19 -46.85 1.16
C ASP A 364 13.09 -45.88 1.65
N ASP A 365 12.70 -44.98 0.75
CA ASP A 365 11.66 -43.94 0.92
C ASP A 365 10.24 -44.48 1.22
N GLY A 366 10.11 -45.80 1.31
CA GLY A 366 8.91 -46.48 1.78
C GLY A 366 8.98 -46.93 3.23
N ASN A 367 10.06 -46.66 3.98
CA ASN A 367 10.28 -47.13 5.34
C ASN A 367 11.02 -46.08 6.19
N PRO A 368 10.34 -45.40 7.15
CA PRO A 368 10.86 -44.23 7.86
C PRO A 368 11.95 -44.56 8.91
N PHE A 369 12.46 -45.78 8.87
CA PHE A 369 13.57 -46.28 9.68
C PHE A 369 14.81 -46.56 8.82
N ILE A 370 14.77 -46.29 7.51
CA ILE A 370 15.87 -46.55 6.59
C ILE A 370 16.23 -45.25 5.87
N HIS A 371 17.35 -44.63 6.25
CA HIS A 371 17.88 -43.44 5.59
C HIS A 371 19.35 -43.22 5.99
N GLU A 372 20.10 -42.44 5.21
CA GLU A 372 21.51 -42.14 5.49
C GLU A 372 21.70 -41.68 6.95
N GLY A 373 22.49 -42.45 7.71
CA GLY A 373 22.83 -42.16 9.10
C GLY A 373 21.71 -42.43 10.13
N ALA A 374 20.65 -43.16 9.76
CA ALA A 374 19.69 -43.67 10.73
C ALA A 374 20.38 -44.59 11.77
N PRO A 375 19.83 -44.73 13.00
CA PRO A 375 20.31 -45.75 13.91
C PRO A 375 19.94 -47.15 13.42
N GLU A 376 20.92 -48.05 13.37
CA GLU A 376 20.63 -49.46 13.15
C GLU A 376 19.63 -50.01 14.15
N LEU A 377 18.71 -50.81 13.63
CA LEU A 377 17.77 -51.64 14.35
C LEU A 377 18.20 -53.09 14.19
N CYS A 378 17.69 -53.97 15.06
CA CYS A 378 17.85 -55.40 14.87
C CYS A 378 16.62 -55.90 14.12
N ASP A 379 16.54 -55.65 12.82
CA ASP A 379 15.35 -55.96 12.01
C ASP A 379 15.67 -56.73 10.72
N GLY A 380 16.95 -56.98 10.45
CA GLY A 380 17.41 -57.70 9.26
C GLY A 380 17.50 -56.82 8.01
N GLN A 381 17.45 -55.50 8.17
CA GLN A 381 17.61 -54.51 7.10
C GLN A 381 18.80 -53.60 7.40
N ASP A 382 19.35 -52.99 6.35
CA ASP A 382 20.35 -51.90 6.47
C ASP A 382 19.57 -50.60 6.71
N ASN A 383 19.59 -50.08 7.95
CA ASN A 383 18.84 -48.88 8.29
C ASN A 383 19.59 -47.60 7.93
N ASN A 384 20.91 -47.62 7.99
CA ASN A 384 21.73 -46.42 7.84
C ASN A 384 22.27 -46.19 6.42
N CYS A 385 22.00 -47.12 5.49
CA CYS A 385 22.39 -47.13 4.09
C CYS A 385 23.91 -47.27 3.86
N ASP A 386 24.64 -48.02 4.70
CA ASP A 386 26.08 -48.25 4.57
C ASP A 386 26.47 -49.59 3.94
N GLU A 387 25.49 -50.35 3.42
CA GLU A 387 25.60 -51.68 2.82
C GLU A 387 25.88 -52.82 3.83
N ASP A 388 25.95 -52.52 5.13
CA ASP A 388 26.03 -53.53 6.20
C ASP A 388 24.64 -53.67 6.86
N THR A 389 24.28 -54.91 7.26
CA THR A 389 22.98 -55.21 7.89
C THR A 389 23.17 -55.55 9.36
N ASP A 390 22.37 -54.93 10.23
CA ASP A 390 22.37 -55.15 11.68
C ASP A 390 23.79 -55.10 12.32
N GLU A 391 24.64 -54.15 11.92
CA GLU A 391 26.03 -54.09 12.37
C GLU A 391 26.18 -53.50 13.80
N ASN A 392 27.42 -53.26 14.22
CA ASN A 392 27.73 -52.69 15.54
C ASN A 392 27.15 -53.46 16.76
N ASN A 393 26.82 -54.74 16.58
CA ASN A 393 26.24 -55.62 17.60
C ASN A 393 24.87 -55.11 18.13
N VAL A 394 24.05 -54.53 17.23
CA VAL A 394 22.66 -54.12 17.52
C VAL A 394 21.76 -55.32 17.87
N CYS A 395 22.10 -56.51 17.37
CA CYS A 395 21.44 -57.77 17.67
C CYS A 395 22.18 -58.59 18.76
N PRO A 396 21.95 -58.35 20.06
CA PRO A 396 22.69 -59.00 21.15
C PRO A 396 22.44 -60.52 21.26
N ALA A 397 21.38 -61.02 20.62
CA ALA A 397 21.02 -62.44 20.63
C ALA A 397 21.47 -63.20 19.36
N GLY A 398 22.26 -62.57 18.48
CA GLY A 398 22.50 -63.03 17.11
C GLY A 398 21.38 -62.61 16.17
N ASP A 399 21.36 -63.18 14.97
CA ASP A 399 20.45 -62.83 13.88
C ASP A 399 18.98 -62.66 14.35
N PRO A 400 18.27 -61.64 13.84
CA PRO A 400 16.90 -61.35 14.26
C PRO A 400 15.97 -62.53 14.00
N SER A 401 15.16 -62.90 14.99
CA SER A 401 14.30 -64.08 14.93
C SER A 401 12.99 -63.95 15.72
N TRP A 402 11.95 -64.65 15.28
CA TRP A 402 10.69 -64.69 16.01
C TRP A 402 10.80 -65.61 17.24
N VAL A 403 10.62 -65.06 18.44
CA VAL A 403 10.73 -65.79 19.70
C VAL A 403 9.39 -65.85 20.42
N SER A 404 8.94 -67.07 20.73
CA SER A 404 7.69 -67.34 21.44
C SER A 404 7.92 -67.74 22.89
N ARG A 405 7.14 -67.18 23.84
CA ARG A 405 7.13 -67.59 25.26
C ARG A 405 5.70 -67.69 25.82
N ASP A 406 5.51 -68.58 26.78
CA ASP A 406 4.27 -68.70 27.53
C ASP A 406 4.13 -67.54 28.54
N VAL A 407 2.98 -66.85 28.51
CA VAL A 407 2.61 -65.82 29.48
C VAL A 407 1.45 -66.31 30.34
N GLY A 408 1.75 -66.58 31.61
CA GLY A 408 0.80 -67.14 32.58
C GLY A 408 0.73 -68.68 32.53
N THR A 409 -0.03 -69.25 33.48
CA THR A 409 -0.09 -70.70 33.69
C THR A 409 -1.36 -71.36 33.18
N ASP A 410 -2.40 -70.59 32.85
CA ASP A 410 -3.70 -71.11 32.41
C ASP A 410 -3.60 -71.72 31.00
N PRO A 411 -3.82 -73.04 30.84
CA PRO A 411 -3.70 -73.71 29.55
C PRO A 411 -4.85 -73.38 28.58
N ASN A 412 -5.95 -72.79 29.05
CA ASN A 412 -7.10 -72.41 28.21
C ASN A 412 -7.10 -70.92 27.86
N ARG A 413 -6.01 -70.21 28.15
CA ARG A 413 -5.84 -68.80 27.81
C ARG A 413 -5.59 -68.66 26.32
N ASP A 414 -6.36 -67.79 25.67
CA ASP A 414 -6.05 -67.22 24.37
C ASP A 414 -5.83 -65.73 24.56
N TRP A 415 -4.81 -65.16 23.92
CA TRP A 415 -4.54 -63.73 23.91
C TRP A 415 -5.12 -63.12 22.62
N LEU A 416 -6.06 -62.19 22.76
CA LEU A 416 -6.87 -61.67 21.66
C LEU A 416 -6.46 -60.26 21.23
N GLY A 417 -6.04 -59.42 22.19
CA GLY A 417 -5.66 -58.03 21.95
C GLY A 417 -4.29 -57.72 22.54
N VAL A 418 -3.54 -56.85 21.85
CA VAL A 418 -2.23 -56.35 22.27
C VAL A 418 -2.16 -54.85 22.01
N SER A 419 -1.54 -54.10 22.93
CA SER A 419 -1.30 -52.67 22.77
C SER A 419 -0.02 -52.25 23.48
N LEU A 420 0.76 -51.40 22.83
CA LEU A 420 2.04 -50.90 23.33
C LEU A 420 1.85 -49.57 24.07
N TYR A 421 2.74 -49.29 25.03
CA TYR A 421 2.80 -48.01 25.72
C TYR A 421 4.21 -47.70 26.21
N GLY A 422 4.54 -46.41 26.34
CA GLY A 422 5.90 -45.99 26.63
C GLY A 422 6.91 -46.59 25.64
N ASN A 423 8.18 -46.64 26.05
CA ASN A 423 9.22 -47.33 25.29
C ASN A 423 9.37 -48.77 25.80
N GLY A 424 8.72 -49.74 25.13
CA GLY A 424 8.81 -51.17 25.44
C GLY A 424 7.75 -51.72 26.42
N GLY A 425 6.74 -50.93 26.81
CA GLY A 425 5.63 -51.41 27.64
C GLY A 425 4.56 -52.11 26.79
N VAL A 426 3.97 -53.20 27.28
CA VAL A 426 3.02 -54.03 26.53
C VAL A 426 1.85 -54.45 27.41
N TRP A 427 0.63 -54.23 26.93
CA TRP A 427 -0.59 -54.82 27.46
C TRP A 427 -1.11 -55.92 26.54
N ILE A 428 -1.51 -57.05 27.13
CA ILE A 428 -2.22 -58.12 26.44
C ILE A 428 -3.49 -58.50 27.19
N VAL A 429 -4.56 -58.76 26.44
CA VAL A 429 -5.87 -59.13 26.96
C VAL A 429 -6.45 -60.30 26.18
N GLY A 430 -7.33 -61.10 26.79
CA GLY A 430 -7.90 -62.23 26.07
C GLY A 430 -9.01 -63.01 26.77
N SER A 431 -9.12 -64.29 26.43
CA SER A 431 -10.14 -65.20 26.95
C SER A 431 -10.07 -65.32 28.47
N ALA A 432 -11.11 -65.85 29.12
CA ALA A 432 -11.15 -66.14 30.56
C ALA A 432 -10.66 -65.00 31.49
N SER A 433 -10.96 -63.75 31.13
CA SER A 433 -10.54 -62.51 31.79
C SER A 433 -9.03 -62.30 31.84
N GLY A 434 -8.30 -62.84 30.87
CA GLY A 434 -6.85 -62.78 30.83
C GLY A 434 -6.36 -61.36 30.63
N ARG A 435 -5.47 -60.90 31.50
CA ARG A 435 -4.83 -59.59 31.43
C ARG A 435 -3.39 -59.75 31.88
N ALA A 436 -2.45 -59.29 31.08
CA ALA A 436 -1.06 -59.23 31.49
C ALA A 436 -0.42 -57.94 30.98
N VAL A 437 0.55 -57.45 31.75
CA VAL A 437 1.28 -56.22 31.44
C VAL A 437 2.77 -56.45 31.61
N LYS A 438 3.55 -56.03 30.62
CA LYS A 438 5.00 -55.90 30.70
C LYS A 438 5.29 -54.41 30.83
N ALA A 439 5.92 -53.99 31.92
CA ALA A 439 6.35 -52.60 32.04
C ALA A 439 7.56 -52.33 31.11
N PRO A 440 7.75 -51.08 30.64
CA PRO A 440 8.88 -50.66 29.80
C PRO A 440 10.24 -51.22 30.22
N THR A 441 10.55 -51.14 31.51
CA THR A 441 11.86 -51.51 32.07
C THR A 441 11.97 -52.98 32.46
N LEU A 442 10.96 -53.80 32.19
CA LEU A 442 10.92 -55.21 32.59
C LEU A 442 10.97 -56.12 31.36
N ASN A 443 11.54 -57.31 31.55
CA ASN A 443 11.71 -58.35 30.53
C ASN A 443 10.60 -59.43 30.56
N ALA A 444 9.67 -59.34 31.51
CA ALA A 444 8.62 -60.33 31.73
C ALA A 444 7.25 -59.67 31.95
N PHE A 445 6.21 -60.41 31.56
CA PHE A 445 4.83 -60.04 31.81
C PHE A 445 4.44 -60.36 33.26
N SER A 446 3.74 -59.42 33.89
CA SER A 446 2.98 -59.63 35.11
C SER A 446 1.54 -59.96 34.72
N VAL A 447 1.05 -61.14 35.09
CA VAL A 447 -0.35 -61.52 34.89
C VAL A 447 -1.17 -60.91 36.02
N LEU A 448 -2.24 -60.18 35.67
CA LEU A 448 -3.11 -59.54 36.66
C LEU A 448 -4.15 -60.53 37.15
N ASP A 449 -4.23 -60.67 38.47
CA ASP A 449 -5.21 -61.52 39.14
C ASP A 449 -6.64 -60.97 39.05
N GLY A 450 -7.62 -61.84 39.30
CA GLY A 450 -9.04 -61.48 39.37
C GLY A 450 -9.82 -61.66 38.07
N THR A 451 -11.00 -62.26 38.18
CA THR A 451 -11.93 -62.48 37.07
C THR A 451 -12.77 -61.23 36.82
N CYS A 452 -12.84 -60.79 35.56
CA CYS A 452 -13.68 -59.66 35.16
C CYS A 452 -15.14 -60.09 35.00
N THR A 453 -15.74 -60.67 36.05
CA THR A 453 -17.10 -61.23 35.98
C THR A 453 -18.05 -60.61 37.00
N ASP A 454 -19.34 -60.54 36.65
CA ASP A 454 -20.47 -60.30 37.55
C ASP A 454 -21.11 -61.64 38.03
N GLY A 455 -20.63 -62.79 37.53
CA GLY A 455 -21.15 -64.13 37.80
C GLY A 455 -20.07 -65.20 37.98
N SER A 456 -20.37 -66.45 37.63
CA SER A 456 -19.42 -67.58 37.78
C SER A 456 -18.52 -67.81 36.56
N THR A 457 -18.83 -67.21 35.41
CA THR A 457 -18.07 -67.38 34.16
C THR A 457 -17.10 -66.21 33.93
N PRO A 458 -15.79 -66.46 33.77
CA PRO A 458 -14.83 -65.45 33.36
C PRO A 458 -15.16 -64.88 31.97
N GLN A 459 -15.08 -63.56 31.81
CA GLN A 459 -15.47 -62.84 30.59
C GLN A 459 -14.33 -62.72 29.58
N ILE A 460 -14.66 -62.60 28.29
CA ILE A 460 -13.66 -62.42 27.22
C ILE A 460 -13.30 -60.94 27.09
N LEU A 461 -12.00 -60.66 26.98
CA LEU A 461 -11.45 -59.33 26.79
C LEU A 461 -10.84 -59.22 25.38
N PRO A 462 -11.66 -58.90 24.37
CA PRO A 462 -11.24 -58.92 22.95
C PRO A 462 -10.29 -57.81 22.52
N SER A 463 -10.31 -56.63 23.16
CA SER A 463 -9.61 -55.45 22.66
C SER A 463 -9.02 -54.61 23.79
N VAL A 464 -7.87 -53.99 23.51
CA VAL A 464 -7.17 -53.10 24.42
C VAL A 464 -6.53 -51.95 23.65
N TRP A 465 -6.59 -50.76 24.22
CA TRP A 465 -5.74 -49.63 23.85
C TRP A 465 -5.06 -49.10 25.11
N ALA A 466 -3.74 -48.99 25.11
CA ALA A 466 -2.98 -48.42 26.20
C ALA A 466 -2.60 -46.97 25.87
N ASP A 467 -2.79 -46.08 26.82
CA ASP A 467 -2.30 -44.71 26.72
C ASP A 467 -0.76 -44.72 26.62
N PRO A 468 -0.16 -44.20 25.54
CA PRO A 468 1.27 -44.29 25.30
C PRO A 468 2.11 -43.55 26.35
N VAL A 469 1.53 -42.60 27.08
CA VAL A 469 2.23 -41.81 28.12
C VAL A 469 2.04 -42.45 29.49
N THR A 470 0.80 -42.74 29.88
CA THR A 470 0.50 -43.17 31.26
C THR A 470 0.56 -44.68 31.45
N GLY A 471 0.46 -45.47 30.38
CA GLY A 471 0.33 -46.93 30.45
C GLY A 471 -1.02 -47.41 30.98
N THR A 472 -2.00 -46.52 31.09
CA THR A 472 -3.38 -46.85 31.44
C THR A 472 -4.03 -47.60 30.28
N ALA A 473 -4.53 -48.82 30.54
CA ALA A 473 -5.19 -49.66 29.55
C ALA A 473 -6.71 -49.48 29.58
N TYR A 474 -7.28 -49.24 28.41
CA TYR A 474 -8.70 -49.18 28.13
C TYR A 474 -9.09 -50.48 27.44
N ILE A 475 -9.99 -51.25 28.05
CA ILE A 475 -10.23 -52.65 27.67
C ILE A 475 -11.71 -52.86 27.38
N GLY A 476 -11.97 -53.46 26.21
CA GLY A 476 -13.29 -53.87 25.77
C GLY A 476 -13.68 -55.25 26.29
N ARG A 477 -14.98 -55.52 26.44
CA ARG A 477 -15.51 -56.82 26.91
C ARG A 477 -16.60 -57.35 25.97
N ASP A 478 -16.95 -58.62 26.13
CA ASP A 478 -17.99 -59.33 25.39
C ASP A 478 -19.44 -59.07 25.87
N GLU A 479 -19.63 -58.61 27.11
CA GLU A 479 -20.96 -58.37 27.73
C GLU A 479 -21.49 -56.92 27.63
N GLY A 480 -20.87 -56.05 26.84
CA GLY A 480 -21.29 -54.65 26.69
C GLY A 480 -20.83 -53.76 27.84
N GLN A 481 -19.66 -54.04 28.39
CA GLN A 481 -19.02 -53.23 29.43
C GLN A 481 -17.57 -52.90 29.03
N LEU A 482 -17.07 -51.78 29.52
CA LEU A 482 -15.69 -51.32 29.33
C LEU A 482 -15.02 -51.22 30.70
N ILE A 483 -13.71 -51.40 30.75
CA ILE A 483 -12.92 -51.23 31.98
C ILE A 483 -11.65 -50.43 31.70
N VAL A 484 -11.18 -49.72 32.72
CA VAL A 484 -9.87 -49.04 32.72
C VAL A 484 -8.98 -49.74 33.74
N GLN A 485 -7.76 -50.05 33.36
CA GLN A 485 -6.77 -50.68 34.23
C GLN A 485 -5.43 -49.98 34.20
N THR A 486 -4.73 -50.06 35.32
CA THR A 486 -3.33 -49.69 35.45
C THR A 486 -2.51 -50.94 35.77
N PRO A 487 -1.18 -50.91 35.65
CA PRO A 487 -0.36 -52.06 36.05
C PRO A 487 -0.53 -52.48 37.51
N ALA A 488 -1.04 -51.59 38.37
CA ALA A 488 -1.33 -51.86 39.78
C ALA A 488 -2.76 -52.38 40.05
N SER A 489 -3.60 -52.49 39.02
CA SER A 489 -5.00 -52.93 39.18
C SER A 489 -5.07 -54.39 39.64
N THR A 490 -5.84 -54.64 40.70
CA THR A 490 -6.06 -55.98 41.27
C THR A 490 -7.46 -56.53 40.96
N ASP A 491 -8.33 -55.73 40.35
CA ASP A 491 -9.67 -56.12 39.93
C ASP A 491 -10.06 -55.42 38.61
N CYS A 492 -11.28 -55.69 38.13
CA CYS A 492 -11.82 -55.09 36.90
C CYS A 492 -12.91 -54.05 37.20
N ARG A 493 -12.69 -53.16 38.18
CA ARG A 493 -13.60 -52.07 38.53
C ARG A 493 -12.95 -50.69 38.31
N PRO A 494 -13.73 -49.62 38.04
CA PRO A 494 -15.17 -49.64 37.73
C PRO A 494 -15.45 -50.26 36.35
N ARG A 495 -16.70 -50.70 36.14
CA ARG A 495 -17.19 -51.25 34.87
C ARG A 495 -18.18 -50.26 34.29
N THR A 496 -17.86 -49.75 33.10
CA THR A 496 -18.70 -48.78 32.41
C THR A 496 -19.58 -49.49 31.38
N PRO A 497 -20.90 -49.60 31.59
CA PRO A 497 -21.80 -50.19 30.60
C PRO A 497 -21.91 -49.34 29.34
N VAL A 498 -21.99 -50.02 28.21
CA VAL A 498 -22.44 -49.46 26.93
C VAL A 498 -23.96 -49.62 26.87
N ASN A 499 -24.67 -48.61 26.34
CA ASN A 499 -26.14 -48.57 26.25
C ASN A 499 -26.81 -49.76 25.49
N PHE A 500 -26.02 -50.65 24.87
CA PHE A 500 -26.47 -51.91 24.31
C PHE A 500 -25.88 -53.09 25.07
N ALA A 501 -26.72 -53.81 25.84
CA ALA A 501 -26.32 -55.04 26.53
C ALA A 501 -25.83 -56.13 25.56
N ASN A 502 -24.92 -57.00 26.01
CA ASN A 502 -24.33 -58.11 25.23
C ASN A 502 -23.60 -57.64 23.98
N THR A 503 -22.94 -56.48 24.04
CA THR A 503 -22.11 -55.97 22.95
C THR A 503 -20.67 -56.42 23.15
N THR A 504 -20.08 -57.07 22.15
CA THR A 504 -18.65 -57.38 22.17
C THR A 504 -17.87 -56.23 21.55
N THR A 505 -17.00 -55.58 22.32
CA THR A 505 -16.14 -54.50 21.85
C THR A 505 -14.96 -55.07 21.06
N THR A 506 -15.00 -55.02 19.74
CA THR A 506 -14.03 -55.68 18.86
C THR A 506 -12.74 -54.89 18.64
N GLY A 507 -12.78 -53.57 18.79
CA GLY A 507 -11.58 -52.74 18.69
C GLY A 507 -11.68 -51.44 19.48
N LEU A 508 -10.53 -50.95 19.93
CA LEU A 508 -10.36 -49.69 20.64
C LEU A 508 -9.17 -48.94 20.05
N MET A 509 -9.33 -47.63 19.84
CA MET A 509 -8.24 -46.73 19.44
C MET A 509 -8.42 -45.41 20.19
N GLY A 510 -7.39 -44.97 20.91
CA GLY A 510 -7.44 -43.74 21.68
C GLY A 510 -6.43 -42.69 21.22
N PHE A 511 -6.76 -41.43 21.52
CA PHE A 511 -5.87 -40.29 21.42
C PHE A 511 -5.84 -39.57 22.77
N ALA A 512 -4.66 -39.40 23.33
CA ALA A 512 -4.43 -38.68 24.58
C ALA A 512 -3.70 -37.37 24.29
N THR A 513 -4.23 -36.25 24.78
CA THR A 513 -3.54 -34.95 24.82
C THR A 513 -3.39 -34.51 26.29
N SER A 514 -2.81 -33.33 26.56
CA SER A 514 -2.56 -32.85 27.93
C SER A 514 -3.86 -32.64 28.73
N GLY A 515 -4.37 -33.72 29.32
CA GLY A 515 -5.54 -33.76 30.21
C GLY A 515 -6.82 -34.36 29.62
N GLU A 516 -6.84 -34.75 28.35
CA GLU A 516 -8.02 -35.35 27.70
C GLU A 516 -7.66 -36.65 26.98
N VAL A 517 -8.42 -37.71 27.28
CA VAL A 517 -8.35 -38.98 26.55
C VAL A 517 -9.67 -39.18 25.80
N LYS A 518 -9.57 -39.45 24.50
CA LYS A 518 -10.70 -39.85 23.67
C LYS A 518 -10.43 -41.23 23.08
N VAL A 519 -11.26 -42.19 23.43
CA VAL A 519 -11.22 -43.57 22.96
C VAL A 519 -12.39 -43.82 22.04
N PHE A 520 -12.08 -44.20 20.81
CA PHE A 520 -13.01 -44.63 19.79
C PHE A 520 -13.11 -46.14 19.82
N GLY A 521 -14.34 -46.64 19.90
CA GLY A 521 -14.59 -48.06 19.98
C GLY A 521 -15.51 -48.59 18.91
N THR A 522 -15.23 -49.81 18.48
CA THR A 522 -16.10 -50.60 17.61
C THR A 522 -16.57 -51.85 18.34
N GLY A 523 -17.69 -52.41 17.90
CA GLY A 523 -18.18 -53.64 18.48
C GLY A 523 -19.30 -54.28 17.67
N GLN A 524 -19.80 -55.39 18.20
CA GLN A 524 -20.87 -56.17 17.62
C GLN A 524 -21.92 -56.50 18.69
N ARG A 525 -23.19 -56.28 18.37
CA ARG A 525 -24.31 -56.68 19.22
C ARG A 525 -24.47 -58.20 19.18
N GLY A 526 -24.52 -58.85 20.34
CA GLY A 526 -24.63 -60.31 20.44
C GLY A 526 -25.91 -60.89 19.82
N THR A 527 -27.04 -60.16 19.90
CA THR A 527 -28.36 -60.64 19.47
C THR A 527 -28.64 -60.45 17.98
N THR A 528 -28.37 -59.26 17.44
CA THR A 528 -28.65 -58.93 16.03
C THR A 528 -27.43 -59.04 15.13
N LYS A 529 -26.23 -59.14 15.71
CA LYS A 529 -24.94 -59.04 15.03
C LYS A 529 -24.69 -57.68 14.35
N ASP A 530 -25.52 -56.67 14.61
CA ASP A 530 -25.27 -55.30 14.13
C ASP A 530 -24.03 -54.70 14.79
N GLY A 531 -23.33 -53.84 14.06
CA GLY A 531 -22.12 -53.17 14.49
C GLY A 531 -22.47 -52.04 15.43
N VAL A 532 -21.51 -51.65 16.26
CA VAL A 532 -21.63 -50.43 17.07
C VAL A 532 -20.38 -49.59 16.95
N THR A 533 -20.55 -48.27 17.06
CA THR A 533 -19.46 -47.30 17.20
C THR A 533 -19.73 -46.43 18.40
N PHE A 534 -18.72 -46.11 19.20
CA PHE A 534 -18.86 -45.23 20.36
C PHE A 534 -17.60 -44.40 20.60
N GLN A 535 -17.75 -43.38 21.45
CA GLN A 535 -16.66 -42.61 22.02
C GLN A 535 -16.72 -42.67 23.54
N TRP A 536 -15.56 -42.68 24.18
CA TRP A 536 -15.42 -42.80 25.62
C TRP A 536 -14.15 -42.10 26.09
N ASN A 537 -14.10 -41.65 27.34
CA ASN A 537 -12.95 -40.98 27.93
C ASN A 537 -12.31 -41.75 29.10
N GLY A 538 -12.82 -42.95 29.43
CA GLY A 538 -12.37 -43.71 30.60
C GLY A 538 -13.13 -43.44 31.89
N GLY A 539 -13.77 -42.27 32.02
CA GLY A 539 -14.34 -41.78 33.28
C GLY A 539 -15.87 -41.77 33.35
N SER A 540 -16.58 -41.96 32.23
CA SER A 540 -18.05 -41.95 32.22
C SER A 540 -18.67 -43.15 32.94
N ASP A 541 -19.80 -42.94 33.63
CA ASP A 541 -20.61 -44.01 34.24
C ASP A 541 -21.33 -44.88 33.20
N THR A 542 -21.64 -44.32 32.02
CA THR A 542 -22.26 -45.05 30.89
C THR A 542 -21.71 -44.52 29.57
N VAL A 543 -21.66 -45.36 28.53
CA VAL A 543 -21.22 -44.98 27.19
C VAL A 543 -22.37 -45.12 26.19
N THR A 544 -22.62 -44.04 25.46
CA THR A 544 -23.61 -44.02 24.38
C THR A 544 -22.99 -44.50 23.08
N ALA A 545 -23.33 -45.73 22.67
CA ALA A 545 -22.99 -46.25 21.37
C ALA A 545 -24.08 -45.98 20.33
N GLN A 546 -23.65 -45.92 19.07
CA GLN A 546 -24.49 -45.81 17.88
C GLN A 546 -24.52 -47.15 17.16
N GLU A 547 -25.71 -47.65 16.84
CA GLU A 547 -25.91 -48.89 16.08
C GLU A 547 -25.64 -48.68 14.58
N ARG A 548 -24.99 -49.67 13.96
CA ARG A 548 -24.65 -49.75 12.54
C ARG A 548 -25.33 -51.00 11.97
N LYS A 549 -26.57 -50.84 11.49
CA LYS A 549 -27.40 -51.95 11.00
C LYS A 549 -26.76 -52.66 9.80
N ASN A 550 -26.90 -53.98 9.76
CA ASN A 550 -26.38 -54.85 8.68
C ASN A 550 -24.87 -54.74 8.46
N LEU A 551 -24.13 -54.36 9.50
CA LEU A 551 -22.68 -54.30 9.51
C LEU A 551 -22.17 -55.08 10.71
N VAL A 552 -21.05 -55.77 10.56
CA VAL A 552 -20.28 -56.32 11.67
C VAL A 552 -18.93 -55.62 11.65
N LEU A 553 -18.55 -54.93 12.73
CA LEU A 553 -17.27 -54.23 12.81
C LEU A 553 -16.25 -55.07 13.57
N SER A 554 -15.06 -55.21 12.99
CA SER A 554 -13.98 -56.10 13.46
C SER A 554 -12.86 -55.34 14.16
N ALA A 555 -12.51 -54.15 13.68
CA ALA A 555 -11.38 -53.38 14.21
C ALA A 555 -11.53 -51.87 13.95
N VAL A 556 -10.73 -51.09 14.66
CA VAL A 556 -10.56 -49.65 14.47
C VAL A 556 -9.09 -49.26 14.69
N HIS A 557 -8.57 -48.38 13.83
CA HIS A 557 -7.23 -47.83 13.99
C HIS A 557 -7.14 -46.43 13.35
N GLY A 558 -6.27 -45.58 13.89
CA GLY A 558 -6.04 -44.23 13.38
C GLY A 558 -4.74 -43.63 13.91
N ARG A 559 -4.33 -42.50 13.31
CA ARG A 559 -3.19 -41.69 13.81
C ARG A 559 -3.64 -40.36 14.38
N SER A 560 -4.84 -39.91 14.01
CA SER A 560 -5.50 -38.73 14.55
C SER A 560 -7.02 -38.86 14.38
N GLU A 561 -7.79 -37.96 14.97
CA GLU A 561 -9.24 -37.89 14.71
C GLU A 561 -9.57 -37.62 13.23
N GLY A 562 -8.66 -36.99 12.47
CA GLY A 562 -8.84 -36.73 11.04
C GLY A 562 -8.47 -37.93 10.14
N THR A 563 -7.83 -38.95 10.70
CA THR A 563 -7.41 -40.16 9.98
C THR A 563 -7.66 -41.39 10.86
N LEU A 564 -8.92 -41.80 10.90
CA LEU A 564 -9.41 -42.89 11.72
C LEU A 564 -10.40 -43.74 10.90
N PHE A 565 -10.13 -45.05 10.85
CA PHE A 565 -10.92 -46.02 10.10
C PHE A 565 -11.41 -47.16 10.99
N ALA A 566 -12.63 -47.62 10.75
CA ALA A 566 -13.18 -48.83 11.32
C ALA A 566 -13.52 -49.81 10.19
N VAL A 567 -13.18 -51.07 10.34
CA VAL A 567 -13.35 -52.07 9.28
C VAL A 567 -14.26 -53.21 9.71
N GLY A 568 -14.85 -53.88 8.73
CA GLY A 568 -15.76 -54.98 8.99
C GLY A 568 -16.36 -55.56 7.72
N VAL A 569 -17.56 -56.11 7.86
CA VAL A 569 -18.28 -56.80 6.80
C VAL A 569 -19.76 -56.43 6.82
N ASP A 570 -20.37 -56.29 5.64
CA ASP A 570 -21.83 -56.12 5.52
C ASP A 570 -22.59 -57.46 5.47
N ASN A 571 -23.91 -57.40 5.51
CA ASN A 571 -24.78 -58.57 5.45
C ASN A 571 -24.71 -59.37 4.13
N THR A 572 -23.98 -58.88 3.11
CA THR A 572 -23.72 -59.62 1.87
C THR A 572 -22.39 -60.34 1.87
N GLY A 573 -21.59 -60.18 2.93
CA GLY A 573 -20.23 -60.74 3.03
C GLY A 573 -19.15 -59.87 2.41
N ARG A 574 -19.46 -58.62 2.03
CA ARG A 574 -18.51 -57.68 1.45
C ARG A 574 -17.82 -56.86 2.54
N GLY A 575 -16.53 -56.61 2.36
CA GLY A 575 -15.74 -55.72 3.21
C GLY A 575 -16.28 -54.30 3.22
N VAL A 576 -16.33 -53.71 4.42
CA VAL A 576 -16.75 -52.32 4.61
C VAL A 576 -15.72 -51.60 5.46
N ILE A 577 -15.42 -50.36 5.06
CA ILE A 577 -14.62 -49.42 5.85
C ILE A 577 -15.52 -48.23 6.17
N LEU A 578 -15.53 -47.84 7.45
CA LEU A 578 -16.11 -46.59 7.92
C LEU A 578 -14.97 -45.61 8.16
N ARG A 579 -15.13 -44.37 7.71
CA ARG A 579 -14.24 -43.25 8.01
C ARG A 579 -14.91 -42.33 9.02
N TYR A 580 -14.17 -41.94 10.05
CA TYR A 580 -14.62 -40.92 10.98
C TYR A 580 -14.38 -39.53 10.40
N LEU A 581 -15.42 -38.71 10.32
CA LEU A 581 -15.34 -37.34 9.81
C LEU A 581 -15.55 -36.38 10.98
N ASN A 582 -14.44 -35.92 11.55
CA ASN A 582 -14.43 -34.96 12.67
C ASN A 582 -14.86 -33.54 12.27
N THR A 583 -14.91 -33.24 10.97
CA THR A 583 -15.37 -31.95 10.43
C THR A 583 -16.88 -31.87 10.23
N GLU A 584 -17.61 -32.98 10.31
CA GLU A 584 -19.08 -32.97 10.21
C GLU A 584 -19.72 -32.40 11.48
N THR A 585 -20.95 -31.89 11.37
CA THR A 585 -21.71 -31.34 12.50
C THR A 585 -23.05 -32.06 12.64
N PRO A 586 -23.20 -33.02 13.58
CA PRO A 586 -22.17 -33.53 14.50
C PRO A 586 -21.15 -34.45 13.80
N PRO A 587 -19.95 -34.64 14.37
CA PRO A 587 -18.98 -35.61 13.87
C PRO A 587 -19.57 -37.03 13.78
N ALA A 588 -19.32 -37.71 12.67
CA ALA A 588 -19.96 -39.00 12.40
C ALA A 588 -19.02 -40.00 11.73
N TRP A 589 -19.41 -41.28 11.83
CA TRP A 589 -18.82 -42.36 11.05
C TRP A 589 -19.65 -42.58 9.79
N ASN A 590 -19.00 -42.48 8.64
CA ASN A 590 -19.62 -42.67 7.33
C ASN A 590 -18.97 -43.85 6.60
N LYS A 591 -19.75 -44.59 5.81
CA LYS A 591 -19.19 -45.62 4.92
C LYS A 591 -18.30 -44.95 3.88
N ASP A 592 -17.09 -45.45 3.74
CA ASP A 592 -16.18 -44.99 2.70
C ASP A 592 -16.61 -45.59 1.35
N SER A 593 -16.99 -44.74 0.41
CA SER A 593 -17.49 -45.17 -0.91
C SER A 593 -16.41 -45.65 -1.85
N THR A 594 -15.13 -45.43 -1.52
CA THR A 594 -13.99 -45.82 -2.37
C THR A 594 -13.59 -47.27 -2.18
N VAL A 595 -14.12 -47.96 -1.16
CA VAL A 595 -13.81 -49.38 -0.90
C VAL A 595 -14.22 -50.24 -2.10
N PRO A 596 -13.28 -51.02 -2.70
CA PRO A 596 -13.58 -51.85 -3.85
C PRO A 596 -14.72 -52.84 -3.58
N SER A 597 -15.63 -53.01 -4.54
CA SER A 597 -16.76 -53.94 -4.41
C SER A 597 -16.33 -55.41 -4.26
N ALA A 598 -15.11 -55.73 -4.70
CA ALA A 598 -14.49 -57.05 -4.58
C ALA A 598 -13.78 -57.29 -3.22
N ALA A 599 -13.82 -56.33 -2.30
CA ALA A 599 -13.25 -56.50 -0.96
C ALA A 599 -14.05 -57.55 -0.18
N GLY A 600 -13.35 -58.56 0.33
CA GLY A 600 -13.86 -59.58 1.23
C GLY A 600 -14.02 -59.07 2.67
N PRO A 601 -14.51 -59.91 3.59
CA PRO A 601 -14.71 -59.54 4.99
C PRO A 601 -13.42 -59.02 5.63
N LEU A 602 -13.41 -57.76 6.08
CA LEU A 602 -12.22 -57.13 6.65
C LEU A 602 -12.08 -57.44 8.15
N THR A 603 -10.86 -57.75 8.58
CA THR A 603 -10.54 -58.22 9.94
C THR A 603 -9.73 -57.21 10.73
N ALA A 604 -8.77 -56.53 10.09
CA ALA A 604 -7.92 -55.55 10.75
C ALA A 604 -7.59 -54.37 9.83
N VAL A 605 -7.19 -53.26 10.44
CA VAL A 605 -6.74 -52.04 9.78
C VAL A 605 -5.60 -51.43 10.56
N HIS A 606 -4.60 -50.90 9.86
CA HIS A 606 -3.50 -50.14 10.42
C HIS A 606 -3.31 -48.85 9.63
N VAL A 607 -3.16 -47.74 10.33
CA VAL A 607 -3.02 -46.41 9.72
C VAL A 607 -1.59 -45.95 9.94
N VAL A 608 -0.86 -45.76 8.84
CA VAL A 608 0.54 -45.30 8.87
C VAL A 608 0.54 -43.78 8.92
N SER A 609 -0.15 -43.15 7.96
CA SER A 609 -0.27 -41.69 7.83
C SER A 609 -1.63 -41.30 7.25
N ALA A 610 -1.87 -40.01 7.03
CA ALA A 610 -3.07 -39.53 6.33
C ALA A 610 -3.16 -40.04 4.86
N LYS A 611 -2.01 -40.37 4.26
CA LYS A 611 -1.86 -40.82 2.88
C LYS A 611 -1.60 -42.34 2.74
N LEU A 612 -1.47 -43.05 3.86
CA LEU A 612 -1.16 -44.47 3.85
C LEU A 612 -1.84 -45.23 4.99
N ALA A 613 -2.65 -46.22 4.63
CA ALA A 613 -3.21 -47.19 5.56
C ALA A 613 -3.41 -48.53 4.87
N TYR A 614 -3.45 -49.58 5.66
CA TYR A 614 -3.66 -50.95 5.19
C TYR A 614 -4.84 -51.58 5.90
N ALA A 615 -5.63 -52.37 5.18
CA ALA A 615 -6.66 -53.21 5.74
C ALA A 615 -6.53 -54.63 5.19
N VAL A 616 -6.79 -55.64 6.01
CA VAL A 616 -6.67 -57.04 5.62
C VAL A 616 -7.98 -57.78 5.73
N SER A 617 -8.12 -58.80 4.89
CA SER A 617 -9.31 -59.63 4.82
C SER A 617 -9.06 -61.07 5.26
N PHE A 618 -10.07 -61.67 5.88
CA PHE A 618 -10.08 -63.09 6.19
C PHE A 618 -10.05 -64.01 4.94
N THR A 619 -10.23 -63.46 3.74
CA THR A 619 -10.08 -64.19 2.47
C THR A 619 -8.70 -64.02 1.82
N GLY A 620 -7.76 -63.35 2.50
CA GLY A 620 -6.37 -63.22 2.04
C GLY A 620 -6.13 -62.05 1.10
N GLN A 621 -6.91 -60.98 1.25
CA GLN A 621 -6.71 -59.73 0.52
C GLN A 621 -6.04 -58.69 1.43
N LEU A 622 -5.07 -57.97 0.89
CA LEU A 622 -4.52 -56.74 1.43
C LEU A 622 -5.12 -55.57 0.65
N LEU A 623 -5.61 -54.56 1.35
CA LEU A 623 -6.11 -53.31 0.79
C LEU A 623 -5.20 -52.16 1.24
N GLN A 624 -5.04 -51.18 0.36
CA GLN A 624 -4.23 -50.00 0.61
C GLN A 624 -5.01 -48.71 0.38
N TRP A 625 -4.88 -47.78 1.31
CA TRP A 625 -5.33 -46.39 1.20
C TRP A 625 -4.18 -45.51 0.73
N ASN A 626 -4.42 -44.67 -0.28
CA ASN A 626 -3.42 -43.76 -0.86
C ASN A 626 -3.62 -42.28 -0.46
N GLY A 627 -4.51 -41.97 0.48
CA GLY A 627 -4.91 -40.60 0.81
C GLY A 627 -6.21 -40.14 0.13
N VAL A 628 -6.64 -40.85 -0.91
CA VAL A 628 -7.81 -40.51 -1.72
C VAL A 628 -8.81 -41.67 -1.79
N GLU A 629 -8.33 -42.88 -2.06
CA GLU A 629 -9.16 -44.07 -2.26
C GLU A 629 -8.50 -45.35 -1.72
N TRP A 630 -9.34 -46.36 -1.48
CA TRP A 630 -8.92 -47.72 -1.18
C TRP A 630 -8.78 -48.56 -2.46
N SER A 631 -7.72 -49.35 -2.55
CA SER A 631 -7.49 -50.30 -3.63
C SER A 631 -7.08 -51.67 -3.06
N ILE A 632 -7.31 -52.75 -3.82
CA ILE A 632 -6.78 -54.08 -3.46
C ILE A 632 -5.33 -54.12 -3.93
N ASP A 633 -4.42 -54.39 -3.00
CA ASP A 633 -3.00 -54.50 -3.25
C ASP A 633 -2.67 -55.68 -4.18
N SER A 634 -1.65 -55.49 -5.02
CA SER A 634 -1.20 -56.47 -6.01
C SER A 634 0.27 -56.90 -5.82
N SER A 635 0.86 -56.67 -4.65
CA SER A 635 2.26 -57.04 -4.32
C SER A 635 2.52 -58.57 -4.32
N GLY A 636 1.49 -59.38 -4.51
CA GLY A 636 1.61 -60.84 -4.54
C GLY A 636 1.65 -61.49 -3.16
N VAL A 637 1.09 -60.83 -2.13
CA VAL A 637 0.99 -61.37 -0.77
C VAL A 637 0.48 -62.82 -0.76
N PRO A 638 1.12 -63.75 -0.04
CA PRO A 638 0.66 -65.14 0.07
C PRO A 638 -0.78 -65.23 0.60
N ILE A 639 -1.70 -65.72 -0.23
CA ILE A 639 -3.13 -65.78 0.09
C ILE A 639 -3.37 -66.82 1.20
N THR A 640 -3.79 -66.34 2.37
CA THR A 640 -4.28 -67.16 3.51
C THR A 640 -5.38 -66.39 4.26
N ARG A 641 -5.66 -66.71 5.52
CA ARG A 641 -6.63 -66.00 6.36
C ARG A 641 -5.94 -64.95 7.21
N PHE A 642 -6.01 -63.69 6.81
CA PHE A 642 -5.38 -62.59 7.54
C PHE A 642 -6.22 -62.15 8.74
N THR A 643 -5.56 -61.96 9.88
CA THR A 643 -6.20 -61.62 11.15
C THR A 643 -5.75 -60.27 11.72
N GLY A 644 -4.55 -59.81 11.38
CA GLY A 644 -3.96 -58.57 11.86
C GLY A 644 -3.03 -57.96 10.83
N VAL A 645 -2.84 -56.65 10.89
CA VAL A 645 -1.90 -55.91 10.04
C VAL A 645 -1.21 -54.83 10.88
N LEU A 646 0.10 -54.68 10.66
CA LEU A 646 0.96 -53.64 11.21
C LEU A 646 1.84 -53.15 10.05
N ALA A 647 2.03 -51.85 9.92
CA ALA A 647 2.89 -51.31 8.87
C ALA A 647 3.61 -50.06 9.38
N PHE A 648 4.90 -49.95 9.05
CA PHE A 648 5.71 -48.77 9.35
C PHE A 648 5.83 -47.84 8.15
N GLY A 649 5.67 -48.39 6.95
CA GLY A 649 5.62 -47.67 5.68
C GLY A 649 5.09 -48.56 4.57
N ARG A 650 5.37 -48.24 3.30
CA ARG A 650 4.97 -49.09 2.17
C ARG A 650 5.84 -50.32 1.99
N ASN A 651 7.10 -50.20 2.41
CA ASN A 651 8.11 -51.23 2.27
C ASN A 651 8.37 -51.96 3.59
N SER A 652 7.51 -51.75 4.60
CA SER A 652 7.58 -52.45 5.88
C SER A 652 6.18 -52.80 6.38
N ILE A 653 5.69 -53.99 5.99
CA ILE A 653 4.33 -54.47 6.27
C ILE A 653 4.37 -55.86 6.91
N TYR A 654 3.66 -56.02 8.02
CA TYR A 654 3.54 -57.26 8.77
C TYR A 654 2.08 -57.70 8.85
N ILE A 655 1.80 -58.97 8.53
CA ILE A 655 0.45 -59.54 8.55
C ILE A 655 0.44 -60.82 9.38
N SER A 656 -0.43 -60.88 10.40
CA SER A 656 -0.64 -62.09 11.18
C SER A 656 -1.77 -62.94 10.58
N THR A 657 -1.70 -64.26 10.73
CA THR A 657 -2.63 -65.19 10.08
C THR A 657 -3.30 -66.18 11.04
N ASP A 658 -4.50 -66.66 10.66
CA ASP A 658 -5.26 -67.67 11.40
C ASP A 658 -4.58 -69.06 11.40
N ASP A 659 -3.70 -69.33 10.43
CA ASP A 659 -2.91 -70.56 10.35
C ASP A 659 -1.55 -70.48 11.09
N GLY A 660 -1.29 -69.38 11.79
CA GLY A 660 -0.15 -69.25 12.70
C GLY A 660 1.15 -68.82 12.06
N LYS A 661 1.05 -67.96 11.05
CA LYS A 661 2.18 -67.31 10.38
C LYS A 661 2.19 -65.82 10.65
N VAL A 662 3.36 -65.23 10.47
CA VAL A 662 3.55 -63.80 10.26
C VAL A 662 4.18 -63.62 8.89
N LEU A 663 3.55 -62.83 8.03
CA LEU A 663 4.08 -62.45 6.72
C LEU A 663 4.74 -61.08 6.87
N HIS A 664 5.91 -60.88 6.28
CA HIS A 664 6.65 -59.61 6.29
C HIS A 664 6.99 -59.20 4.86
N TYR A 665 6.66 -57.97 4.46
CA TYR A 665 7.09 -57.35 3.22
C TYR A 665 8.16 -56.31 3.53
N ASP A 666 9.32 -56.46 2.90
CA ASP A 666 10.54 -55.64 3.06
C ASP A 666 10.76 -54.64 1.91
N GLY A 667 9.72 -54.38 1.11
CA GLY A 667 9.82 -53.53 -0.08
C GLY A 667 10.04 -54.29 -1.38
N ASP A 668 10.61 -55.50 -1.30
CA ASP A 668 10.92 -56.32 -2.47
C ASP A 668 10.15 -57.65 -2.48
N VAL A 669 10.16 -58.38 -1.37
CA VAL A 669 9.63 -59.74 -1.27
C VAL A 669 8.83 -59.98 0.01
N TRP A 670 7.90 -60.93 -0.08
CA TRP A 670 7.15 -61.41 1.09
C TRP A 670 7.87 -62.58 1.76
N HIS A 671 8.34 -62.37 2.98
CA HIS A 671 8.85 -63.40 3.88
C HIS A 671 7.71 -64.04 4.67
N THR A 672 7.89 -65.31 5.08
CA THR A 672 6.87 -66.07 5.82
C THR A 672 7.47 -66.77 7.01
N GLU A 673 7.05 -66.35 8.20
CA GLU A 673 7.54 -66.86 9.47
C GLU A 673 6.49 -67.70 10.18
N THR A 674 6.85 -68.92 10.59
CA THR A 674 5.92 -69.86 11.23
C THR A 674 6.13 -69.88 12.73
N THR A 675 5.15 -69.40 13.48
CA THR A 675 5.25 -69.17 14.93
C THR A 675 4.35 -70.09 15.77
N SER A 676 3.52 -70.92 15.11
CA SER A 676 2.54 -71.88 15.64
C SER A 676 1.23 -71.27 16.19
N ASN A 677 0.12 -72.01 16.05
CA ASN A 677 -1.25 -71.64 16.44
C ASN A 677 -1.80 -70.35 15.80
N SER A 678 -3.12 -70.20 15.71
CA SER A 678 -3.77 -69.01 15.15
C SER A 678 -3.32 -67.72 15.82
N LYS A 679 -3.02 -66.67 15.05
CA LYS A 679 -2.69 -65.34 15.57
C LYS A 679 -3.89 -64.41 15.47
N TYR A 680 -4.11 -63.59 16.49
CA TYR A 680 -5.31 -62.75 16.62
C TYR A 680 -5.00 -61.25 16.67
N GLY A 681 -3.83 -60.87 17.18
CA GLY A 681 -3.43 -59.47 17.29
C GLY A 681 -1.93 -59.28 17.04
N ILE A 682 -1.59 -58.15 16.44
CA ILE A 682 -0.23 -57.70 16.17
C ILE A 682 -0.13 -56.21 16.53
N ALA A 683 0.95 -55.80 17.19
CA ALA A 683 1.28 -54.41 17.45
C ALA A 683 2.80 -54.24 17.49
N GLY A 684 3.30 -53.10 17.03
CA GLY A 684 4.73 -52.79 17.08
C GLY A 684 4.98 -51.29 17.18
N SER A 685 6.12 -50.93 17.77
CA SER A 685 6.57 -49.52 17.88
C SER A 685 7.60 -49.17 16.80
N SER A 686 8.35 -50.17 16.34
CA SER A 686 9.32 -50.13 15.24
C SER A 686 9.50 -51.55 14.68
N PRO A 687 10.20 -51.73 13.53
CA PRO A 687 10.61 -53.04 13.04
C PRO A 687 11.35 -53.91 14.07
N ALA A 688 12.04 -53.31 15.05
CA ALA A 688 12.76 -54.02 16.11
C ALA A 688 11.96 -54.23 17.43
N ASP A 689 10.65 -53.96 17.46
CA ASP A 689 9.79 -54.21 18.62
C ASP A 689 8.37 -54.53 18.17
N ILE A 690 8.14 -55.80 17.82
CA ILE A 690 6.86 -56.30 17.31
C ILE A 690 6.35 -57.44 18.18
N TRP A 691 5.11 -57.31 18.67
CA TRP A 691 4.43 -58.27 19.51
C TRP A 691 3.23 -58.88 18.79
N VAL A 692 3.14 -60.21 18.83
CA VAL A 692 2.05 -60.98 18.24
C VAL A 692 1.43 -61.88 19.30
N VAL A 693 0.10 -61.84 19.39
CA VAL A 693 -0.72 -62.63 20.31
C VAL A 693 -1.69 -63.51 19.55
N GLY A 694 -2.10 -64.62 20.16
CA GLY A 694 -2.98 -65.57 19.50
C GLY A 694 -3.53 -66.65 20.41
N LYS A 695 -3.87 -67.77 19.78
CA LYS A 695 -4.40 -68.96 20.43
C LYS A 695 -3.34 -69.59 21.34
N GLY A 696 -3.77 -69.92 22.55
CA GLY A 696 -2.91 -70.39 23.62
C GLY A 696 -2.25 -69.24 24.37
N ARG A 697 -1.60 -69.60 25.48
CA ARG A 697 -0.89 -68.66 26.37
C ARG A 697 0.41 -68.10 25.78
N GLN A 698 0.73 -68.43 24.54
CA GLN A 698 1.97 -68.06 23.88
C GLN A 698 1.89 -66.64 23.32
N VAL A 699 2.92 -65.85 23.60
CA VAL A 699 3.17 -64.53 23.04
C VAL A 699 4.45 -64.61 22.22
N THR A 700 4.44 -64.05 21.02
CA THR A 700 5.60 -64.03 20.12
C THR A 700 6.13 -62.60 20.01
N HIS A 701 7.45 -62.44 20.01
CA HIS A 701 8.15 -61.17 19.84
C HIS A 701 9.23 -61.28 18.77
N PHE A 702 9.44 -60.22 18.00
CA PHE A 702 10.56 -60.04 17.06
C PHE A 702 11.32 -58.76 17.42
N PRO A 703 12.67 -58.76 17.37
CA PRO A 703 13.60 -59.77 16.82
C PRO A 703 14.18 -60.77 17.83
N PHE A 704 13.98 -60.55 19.13
CA PHE A 704 14.36 -61.50 20.17
C PHE A 704 13.57 -61.17 21.41
N TRP A 705 13.40 -62.12 22.33
CA TRP A 705 12.71 -61.77 23.57
C TRP A 705 13.56 -60.80 24.42
N PRO A 706 13.03 -59.64 24.85
CA PRO A 706 13.79 -58.65 25.62
C PRO A 706 14.45 -59.27 26.85
N GLN A 707 15.76 -59.05 27.03
CA GLN A 707 16.55 -59.68 28.10
C GLN A 707 16.38 -59.01 29.46
#